data_AF-A0A1Y1XLJ6-F1
#
_entry.id   AF-A0A1Y1XLJ6-F1
#
_cell.length_a   1.000
_cell.length_b   1.000
_cell.length_c   1.000
_cell.angle_alpha   90.00
_cell.angle_beta   90.00
_cell.angle_gamma   90.00
#
_symmetry.space_group_name_H-M   'P 1'
#
loop_
_entity.id
_entity.type
_entity.pdbx_description
1 polymer ?
#
loop_
_entity_poly.entity_id
_entity_poly.type
_entity_poly.pdbx_seq_one_letter_code
_entity_poly.pdbx_strand_id
1 'polypeptide(L)'
;MEIENKIYGVLSINTFIEKGQRAQLFEIMDNEIPNFKVTISNDDFELLKDIVNYKEEKDTNIFESIKGSLKNYISILLSFNYIKTFPGYDFNKILPELNIDNDGFPHLDNKETFDGFDINPDHYNKNDKDIEFKILSSNPNFNLLKNLNTVSNLNRDETVYIQPVFLEILKIFKNVDTEKYNAKNIKRNIQNDDNTNNNDSNNNDNDDDVVDKQEFKTKNATLAVEINGETKDFEKITLKLGGVTSRNNGKPPLNIKIRGNKDLYDRSQFKLRADDADPTFLRTKLVADIHNRLGIPSISSSYVNLYINNENMGLYVLNDAYKLSWIKSVYGEDNTTSLYKCDNLAQFTPTDSHGCENENEDDFNNDYTELDEFLKLFREAKTVSELENIFEIDHFLTEMAIDYLLGSWDHVNCLFNEHNFYLYKQPNGKWIYLTYDYNYDFGMIFGNPFGIHPIHQTFYEYIKKLNIFDNLIFNDPTRFENILKQVVEKVFNPATLYPHIDEIKHFIKPNIKLDKTPNAQGQYPGRLNNNSMEFYNFEEWDANSEFTPLPSELLISYGLKYWVLARYRFVCQYYHMDCDPVYMDKDFKYSINKNVELVLPDFLSLNITYSPDLNNGETQKCWSELIGYKCCAPNVTAIYASDEYGYWGYDFENNEWCGITTYTEKKEKSSNDDDDNCWSQKYGYPCCQTCIVYHNDNEGSWGYEYNGWCGIPTHCNENNN
;
A
#
# COMPACT_ATOMS: atom_id res chain seq x y z
N MET A 1 12.49 -11.43 -58.58
CA MET A 1 12.93 -12.36 -57.52
C MET A 1 12.26 -11.88 -56.26
N GLU A 2 11.09 -12.44 -55.98
CA GLU A 2 10.40 -12.31 -54.69
C GLU A 2 11.25 -13.00 -53.63
N ILE A 3 11.48 -12.31 -52.51
CA ILE A 3 11.97 -12.94 -51.29
C ILE A 3 10.78 -12.93 -50.34
N GLU A 4 10.12 -14.07 -50.26
CA GLU A 4 9.13 -14.39 -49.24
C GLU A 4 9.79 -14.30 -47.86
N ASN A 5 9.45 -13.27 -47.08
CA ASN A 5 9.67 -13.26 -45.65
C ASN A 5 8.70 -14.26 -45.01
N LYS A 6 9.14 -15.51 -44.84
CA LYS A 6 8.48 -16.48 -43.98
C LYS A 6 8.54 -15.98 -42.53
N ILE A 7 7.41 -15.47 -42.06
CA ILE A 7 7.12 -15.26 -40.65
C ILE A 7 7.15 -16.64 -39.97
N TYR A 8 8.22 -16.95 -39.25
CA TYR A 8 8.21 -18.06 -38.30
C TYR A 8 7.50 -17.58 -37.03
N GLY A 9 6.18 -17.58 -37.05
CA GLY A 9 5.38 -17.49 -35.84
C GLY A 9 5.51 -18.80 -35.09
N VAL A 10 6.40 -18.86 -34.11
CA VAL A 10 6.28 -19.85 -33.04
C VAL A 10 5.13 -19.35 -32.16
N LEU A 11 3.91 -19.72 -32.52
CA LEU A 11 2.76 -19.63 -31.62
C LEU A 11 3.00 -20.65 -30.51
N SER A 12 3.77 -20.29 -29.49
CA SER A 12 3.65 -20.96 -28.20
C SER A 12 2.28 -20.56 -27.66
N ILE A 13 1.25 -21.36 -27.95
CA ILE A 13 -0.04 -21.27 -27.26
C ILE A 13 0.22 -21.81 -25.85
N ASN A 14 0.91 -21.03 -25.03
CA ASN A 14 0.91 -21.21 -23.59
C ASN A 14 -0.08 -20.18 -23.05
N THR A 15 -1.37 -20.50 -23.08
CA THR A 15 -2.38 -19.56 -22.61
C THR A 15 -2.31 -19.58 -21.08
N PHE A 16 -1.50 -18.68 -20.51
CA PHE A 16 -1.37 -18.48 -19.07
C PHE A 16 -2.75 -18.34 -18.39
N ILE A 17 -3.72 -17.81 -19.13
CA ILE A 17 -5.14 -17.70 -18.78
C ILE A 17 -5.95 -18.58 -19.74
N GLU A 18 -6.90 -19.36 -19.25
CA GLU A 18 -7.74 -20.16 -20.14
C GLU A 18 -8.75 -19.28 -20.90
N LYS A 19 -9.06 -19.66 -22.15
CA LYS A 19 -10.10 -18.96 -22.94
C LYS A 19 -11.46 -19.05 -22.26
N GLY A 20 -12.22 -17.97 -22.31
CA GLY A 20 -13.55 -17.82 -21.72
C GLY A 20 -13.56 -17.36 -20.25
N GLN A 21 -12.39 -17.14 -19.63
CA GLN A 21 -12.31 -16.71 -18.22
C GLN A 21 -12.46 -15.19 -18.03
N ARG A 22 -12.38 -14.39 -19.10
CA ARG A 22 -12.45 -12.93 -19.04
C ARG A 22 -13.10 -12.33 -20.29
N ALA A 23 -13.29 -11.02 -20.31
CA ALA A 23 -13.98 -10.37 -21.42
C ALA A 23 -13.26 -10.61 -22.75
N GLN A 24 -14.03 -10.84 -23.82
CA GLN A 24 -13.50 -11.14 -25.15
C GLN A 24 -12.48 -10.10 -25.64
N LEU A 25 -12.64 -8.82 -25.25
CA LEU A 25 -11.68 -7.77 -25.53
C LEU A 25 -10.24 -8.17 -25.13
N PHE A 26 -10.05 -8.63 -23.89
CA PHE A 26 -8.73 -8.90 -23.34
C PHE A 26 -8.12 -10.19 -23.92
N GLU A 27 -8.95 -11.16 -24.30
CA GLU A 27 -8.47 -12.37 -25.00
C GLU A 27 -7.95 -12.05 -26.41
N ILE A 28 -8.60 -11.13 -27.11
CA ILE A 28 -8.14 -10.64 -28.41
C ILE A 28 -6.80 -9.90 -28.23
N MET A 29 -6.74 -9.01 -27.24
CA MET A 29 -5.56 -8.18 -26.97
C MET A 29 -4.34 -8.93 -26.39
N ASP A 30 -4.43 -10.22 -26.08
CA ASP A 30 -3.24 -11.04 -25.77
C ASP A 30 -2.34 -11.24 -26.98
N ASN A 31 -2.91 -11.13 -28.19
CA ASN A 31 -2.21 -11.43 -29.43
C ASN A 31 -1.93 -10.18 -30.28
N GLU A 32 -2.43 -9.02 -29.88
CA GLU A 32 -2.23 -7.74 -30.56
C GLU A 32 -2.37 -6.54 -29.61
N ILE A 33 -1.64 -5.46 -29.92
CA ILE A 33 -1.77 -4.18 -29.22
C ILE A 33 -2.58 -3.25 -30.14
N PRO A 34 -3.87 -3.02 -29.87
CA PRO A 34 -4.72 -2.21 -30.75
C PRO A 34 -4.33 -0.73 -30.72
N ASN A 35 -4.69 -0.02 -31.80
CA ASN A 35 -4.55 1.43 -31.86
C ASN A 35 -5.86 2.09 -31.44
N PHE A 36 -5.80 2.93 -30.42
CA PHE A 36 -6.91 3.77 -29.99
C PHE A 36 -6.67 5.17 -30.55
N LYS A 37 -7.49 5.59 -31.51
CA LYS A 37 -7.39 6.89 -32.18
C LYS A 37 -8.50 7.80 -31.70
N VAL A 38 -8.16 8.68 -30.77
CA VAL A 38 -9.07 9.68 -30.21
C VAL A 38 -8.99 10.97 -31.02
N THR A 39 -10.13 11.56 -31.34
CA THR A 39 -10.22 12.90 -31.95
C THR A 39 -10.97 13.83 -31.01
N ILE A 40 -10.39 14.99 -30.73
CA ILE A 40 -10.95 16.08 -29.92
C ILE A 40 -10.74 17.44 -30.62
N SER A 41 -11.39 18.50 -30.15
CA SER A 41 -11.12 19.85 -30.68
C SER A 41 -9.68 20.28 -30.37
N ASN A 42 -9.14 21.21 -31.15
CA ASN A 42 -7.82 21.78 -30.85
C ASN A 42 -7.83 22.51 -29.50
N ASP A 43 -8.92 23.22 -29.18
CA ASP A 43 -9.07 23.93 -27.90
C ASP A 43 -9.06 22.94 -26.71
N ASP A 44 -9.75 21.80 -26.84
CA ASP A 44 -9.73 20.76 -25.80
C ASP A 44 -8.32 20.15 -25.67
N PHE A 45 -7.59 19.97 -26.78
CA PHE A 45 -6.25 19.39 -26.72
C PHE A 45 -5.23 20.35 -26.09
N GLU A 46 -5.31 21.64 -26.41
CA GLU A 46 -4.48 22.67 -25.75
C GLU A 46 -4.87 22.81 -24.28
N LEU A 47 -6.16 22.77 -23.92
CA LEU A 47 -6.60 22.74 -22.52
C LEU A 47 -6.05 21.54 -21.76
N LEU A 48 -6.03 20.35 -22.37
CA LEU A 48 -5.40 19.16 -21.77
C LEU A 48 -3.91 19.40 -21.50
N LYS A 49 -3.18 19.95 -22.47
CA LYS A 49 -1.74 20.26 -22.31
C LYS A 49 -1.53 21.31 -21.22
N ASP A 50 -2.35 22.35 -21.18
CA ASP A 50 -2.26 23.41 -20.17
C ASP A 50 -2.50 22.87 -18.76
N ILE A 51 -3.56 22.07 -18.57
CA ILE A 51 -3.88 21.46 -17.26
C ILE A 51 -2.76 20.50 -16.81
N VAL A 52 -2.20 19.71 -17.73
CA VAL A 52 -1.13 18.75 -17.42
C VAL A 52 0.22 19.44 -17.14
N ASN A 53 0.47 20.61 -17.72
CA ASN A 53 1.67 21.42 -17.46
C ASN A 53 1.48 22.45 -16.35
N TYR A 54 0.25 22.60 -15.83
CA TYR A 54 -0.05 23.55 -14.77
C TYR A 54 0.72 23.14 -13.51
N LYS A 55 1.77 23.91 -13.23
CA LYS A 55 2.31 23.97 -11.88
C LYS A 55 1.42 24.92 -11.13
N GLU A 56 0.65 24.36 -10.20
CA GLU A 56 0.25 25.17 -9.06
C GLU A 56 1.57 25.74 -8.51
N GLU A 57 1.73 27.07 -8.52
CA GLU A 57 2.69 27.67 -7.62
C GLU A 57 2.22 27.21 -6.24
N LYS A 58 2.90 26.20 -5.70
CA LYS A 58 2.84 25.91 -4.28
C LYS A 58 3.46 27.11 -3.56
N ASP A 59 2.77 28.24 -3.57
CA ASP A 59 2.49 28.87 -2.29
C ASP A 59 1.69 27.81 -1.54
N THR A 60 2.40 26.86 -0.94
CA THR A 60 1.80 25.81 -0.12
C THR A 60 1.03 26.57 0.92
N ASN A 61 -0.28 26.71 0.70
CA ASN A 61 -1.11 27.41 1.63
C ASN A 61 -0.99 26.59 2.91
N ILE A 62 -0.26 27.13 3.89
CA ILE A 62 0.08 26.43 5.12
C ILE A 62 -1.19 25.86 5.77
N PHE A 63 -2.33 26.53 5.57
CA PHE A 63 -3.64 26.08 6.01
C PHE A 63 -4.16 24.85 5.27
N GLU A 64 -3.96 24.71 3.95
CA GLU A 64 -4.34 23.48 3.22
C GLU A 64 -3.46 22.29 3.65
N SER A 65 -2.17 22.52 3.89
CA SER A 65 -1.28 21.49 4.45
C SER A 65 -1.70 21.07 5.86
N ILE A 66 -2.05 22.04 6.71
CA ILE A 66 -2.52 21.77 8.07
C ILE A 66 -3.88 21.07 8.04
N LYS A 67 -4.78 21.45 7.13
CA LYS A 67 -6.09 20.81 6.92
C LYS A 67 -5.93 19.33 6.57
N GLY A 68 -4.98 18.99 5.70
CA GLY A 68 -4.63 17.60 5.41
C GLY A 68 -4.10 16.86 6.64
N SER A 69 -3.19 17.50 7.38
CA SER A 69 -2.60 16.93 8.60
C SER A 69 -3.63 16.71 9.71
N LEU A 70 -4.61 17.59 9.82
CA LEU A 70 -5.69 17.52 10.81
C LEU A 70 -6.55 16.27 10.63
N LYS A 71 -6.89 15.90 9.39
CA LYS A 71 -7.57 14.63 9.09
C LYS A 71 -6.75 13.44 9.53
N ASN A 72 -5.45 13.45 9.22
CA ASN A 72 -4.54 12.36 9.58
C ASN A 72 -4.45 12.21 11.11
N TYR A 73 -4.31 13.31 11.86
CA TYR A 73 -4.22 13.24 13.31
C TYR A 73 -5.51 12.74 13.99
N ILE A 74 -6.68 13.13 13.47
CA ILE A 74 -7.96 12.57 13.94
C ILE A 74 -8.02 11.07 13.65
N SER A 75 -7.65 10.65 12.43
CA SER A 75 -7.60 9.23 12.04
C SER A 75 -6.70 8.41 12.98
N ILE A 76 -5.53 8.95 13.35
CA ILE A 76 -4.63 8.32 14.32
C ILE A 76 -5.33 8.10 15.65
N LEU A 77 -6.01 9.10 16.20
CA LEU A 77 -6.72 8.94 17.47
C LEU A 77 -7.83 7.89 17.39
N LEU A 78 -8.52 7.77 16.27
CA LEU A 78 -9.57 6.76 16.05
C LEU A 78 -9.02 5.35 15.83
N SER A 79 -7.72 5.20 15.58
CA SER A 79 -7.10 3.92 15.21
C SER A 79 -6.76 3.00 16.38
N PHE A 80 -6.80 3.50 17.61
CA PHE A 80 -6.41 2.72 18.78
C PHE A 80 -7.60 2.06 19.47
N ASN A 81 -7.43 0.81 19.85
CA ASN A 81 -8.22 0.24 20.94
C ASN A 81 -7.59 0.67 22.27
N TYR A 82 -8.03 1.79 22.84
CA TYR A 82 -7.41 2.43 24.00
C TYR A 82 -7.33 1.51 25.23
N ILE A 83 -8.34 0.67 25.45
CA ILE A 83 -8.38 -0.26 26.58
C ILE A 83 -7.26 -1.31 26.45
N LYS A 84 -7.05 -1.85 25.24
CA LYS A 84 -5.97 -2.82 24.99
C LYS A 84 -4.61 -2.14 24.92
N THR A 85 -4.52 -1.04 24.17
CA THR A 85 -3.26 -0.38 23.83
C THR A 85 -2.64 0.36 25.01
N PHE A 86 -3.45 0.96 25.87
CA PHE A 86 -3.01 1.73 27.03
C PHE A 86 -3.73 1.22 28.29
N PRO A 87 -3.40 0.01 28.78
CA PRO A 87 -4.12 -0.58 29.91
C PRO A 87 -3.87 0.23 31.19
N GLY A 88 -4.86 0.22 32.10
CA GLY A 88 -4.74 0.83 33.43
C GLY A 88 -5.12 2.31 33.52
N TYR A 89 -5.68 2.90 32.46
CA TYR A 89 -6.18 4.27 32.45
C TYR A 89 -7.71 4.35 32.40
N ASP A 90 -8.28 5.41 32.98
CA ASP A 90 -9.71 5.73 32.88
C ASP A 90 -9.92 6.81 31.81
N PHE A 91 -10.23 6.38 30.59
CA PHE A 91 -10.33 7.28 29.44
C PHE A 91 -11.49 8.27 29.51
N ASN A 92 -12.57 7.94 30.21
CA ASN A 92 -13.65 8.88 30.47
C ASN A 92 -13.18 10.10 31.29
N LYS A 93 -12.05 9.96 32.01
CA LYS A 93 -11.43 11.04 32.77
C LYS A 93 -10.33 11.76 32.00
N ILE A 94 -9.47 11.02 31.29
CA ILE A 94 -8.27 11.60 30.68
C ILE A 94 -8.46 12.02 29.21
N LEU A 95 -9.40 11.38 28.50
CA LEU A 95 -9.75 11.65 27.11
C LEU A 95 -11.29 11.71 26.95
N PRO A 96 -12.00 12.53 27.74
CA PRO A 96 -13.47 12.55 27.76
C PRO A 96 -14.09 12.92 26.41
N GLU A 97 -13.35 13.66 25.58
CA GLU A 97 -13.81 14.14 24.27
C GLU A 97 -13.81 13.03 23.21
N LEU A 98 -13.09 11.92 23.43
CA LEU A 98 -13.02 10.79 22.49
C LEU A 98 -14.23 9.85 22.58
N ASN A 99 -15.06 9.95 23.63
CA ASN A 99 -16.18 9.04 23.89
C ASN A 99 -15.80 7.57 23.66
N ILE A 100 -14.80 7.09 24.39
CA ILE A 100 -14.32 5.72 24.26
C ILE A 100 -15.30 4.77 24.92
N ASP A 101 -15.90 3.87 24.14
CA ASP A 101 -16.87 2.89 24.63
C ASP A 101 -16.20 1.65 25.24
N ASN A 102 -17.02 0.73 25.71
CA ASN A 102 -16.57 -0.51 26.34
C ASN A 102 -15.80 -1.45 25.40
N ASP A 103 -15.91 -1.25 24.09
CA ASP A 103 -15.12 -1.97 23.09
C ASP A 103 -13.68 -1.42 22.97
N GLY A 104 -13.41 -0.27 23.58
CA GLY A 104 -12.12 0.39 23.64
C GLY A 104 -11.84 1.35 22.50
N PHE A 105 -12.78 1.60 21.58
CA PHE A 105 -12.58 2.53 20.47
C PHE A 105 -13.26 3.88 20.73
N PRO A 106 -12.74 4.99 20.18
CA PRO A 106 -13.42 6.28 20.23
C PRO A 106 -14.66 6.32 19.32
N HIS A 107 -15.69 7.05 19.75
CA HIS A 107 -16.88 7.33 18.93
C HIS A 107 -17.07 8.83 18.73
N LEU A 108 -16.65 9.30 17.55
CA LEU A 108 -16.75 10.70 17.13
C LEU A 108 -17.57 10.81 15.85
N ASP A 109 -18.35 11.90 15.73
CA ASP A 109 -18.79 12.37 14.42
C ASP A 109 -17.60 13.08 13.76
N ASN A 110 -16.96 12.40 12.81
CA ASN A 110 -15.77 12.89 12.12
C ASN A 110 -16.02 14.20 11.38
N LYS A 111 -17.21 14.37 10.82
CA LYS A 111 -17.56 15.57 10.06
C LYS A 111 -17.78 16.74 11.00
N GLU A 112 -18.58 16.57 12.05
CA GLU A 112 -18.80 17.61 13.05
C GLU A 112 -17.49 18.01 13.75
N THR A 113 -16.66 17.02 14.08
CA THR A 113 -15.35 17.24 14.72
C THR A 113 -14.42 18.01 13.80
N PHE A 114 -14.34 17.63 12.53
CA PHE A 114 -13.47 18.31 11.55
C PHE A 114 -13.96 19.74 11.25
N ASP A 115 -15.27 19.92 11.04
CA ASP A 115 -15.87 21.21 10.70
C ASP A 115 -15.81 22.22 11.87
N GLY A 116 -15.62 21.74 13.10
CA GLY A 116 -15.44 22.58 14.27
C GLY A 116 -14.07 23.28 14.39
N PHE A 117 -13.07 22.93 13.56
CA PHE A 117 -11.77 23.58 13.57
C PHE A 117 -11.76 24.89 12.76
N ASP A 118 -11.08 25.90 13.31
CA ASP A 118 -10.87 27.18 12.66
C ASP A 118 -9.67 27.09 11.70
N ILE A 119 -9.99 26.89 10.42
CA ILE A 119 -9.01 26.82 9.34
C ILE A 119 -8.99 28.09 8.48
N ASN A 120 -9.66 29.17 8.92
CA ASN A 120 -9.70 30.42 8.17
C ASN A 120 -8.33 31.13 8.24
N PRO A 121 -7.63 31.33 7.10
CA PRO A 121 -6.33 31.98 7.09
C PRO A 121 -6.29 33.37 7.74
N ASP A 122 -7.39 34.11 7.67
CA ASP A 122 -7.48 35.49 8.17
C ASP A 122 -7.42 35.59 9.70
N HIS A 123 -7.68 34.48 10.40
CA HIS A 123 -7.65 34.44 11.85
C HIS A 123 -6.24 34.25 12.42
N TYR A 124 -5.24 33.98 11.57
CA TYR A 124 -3.89 33.60 12.00
C TYR A 124 -2.79 34.38 11.29
N ASN A 125 -1.67 34.63 11.98
CA ASN A 125 -0.48 35.17 11.36
C ASN A 125 0.33 34.04 10.70
N LYS A 126 0.44 34.07 9.37
CA LYS A 126 1.16 33.07 8.56
C LYS A 126 2.64 32.87 8.97
N ASN A 127 3.24 33.86 9.64
CA ASN A 127 4.63 33.78 10.11
C ASN A 127 4.80 33.12 11.49
N ASP A 128 3.70 32.77 12.16
CA ASP A 128 3.76 32.12 13.47
C ASP A 128 4.22 30.67 13.30
N LYS A 129 5.36 30.34 13.92
CA LYS A 129 5.96 28.99 13.85
C LYS A 129 5.10 27.90 14.52
N ASP A 130 4.11 28.30 15.32
CA ASP A 130 3.22 27.41 16.06
C ASP A 130 1.76 27.49 15.60
N ILE A 131 1.53 27.94 14.37
CA ILE A 131 0.21 28.05 13.75
C ILE A 131 -0.56 26.71 13.73
N GLU A 132 0.13 25.61 13.45
CA GLU A 132 -0.46 24.27 13.47
C GLU A 132 -1.04 23.93 14.84
N PHE A 133 -0.29 24.14 15.93
CA PHE A 133 -0.78 23.90 17.28
C PHE A 133 -1.96 24.79 17.66
N LYS A 134 -2.02 26.04 17.17
CA LYS A 134 -3.18 26.92 17.38
C LYS A 134 -4.44 26.39 16.69
N ILE A 135 -4.29 25.85 15.47
CA ILE A 135 -5.39 25.24 14.72
C ILE A 135 -5.82 23.94 15.42
N LEU A 136 -4.89 23.06 15.81
CA LEU A 136 -5.21 21.80 16.52
C LEU A 136 -5.91 22.01 17.88
N SER A 137 -5.91 23.22 18.44
CA SER A 137 -6.64 23.59 19.66
C SER A 137 -7.86 24.49 19.42
N SER A 138 -8.21 24.80 18.16
CA SER A 138 -9.24 25.80 17.86
C SER A 138 -10.68 25.31 18.02
N ASN A 139 -10.91 23.99 17.91
CA ASN A 139 -12.26 23.44 18.01
C ASN A 139 -12.73 23.51 19.48
N PRO A 140 -13.84 24.21 19.76
CA PRO A 140 -14.31 24.44 21.14
C PRO A 140 -14.85 23.18 21.82
N ASN A 141 -15.26 22.17 21.04
CA ASN A 141 -15.84 20.93 21.52
C ASN A 141 -14.83 19.76 21.49
N PHE A 142 -13.69 19.93 20.83
CA PHE A 142 -12.68 18.89 20.66
C PHE A 142 -11.26 19.47 20.55
N ASN A 143 -10.45 19.36 21.59
CA ASN A 143 -9.07 19.84 21.60
C ASN A 143 -8.10 18.75 21.15
N LEU A 144 -7.92 18.64 19.83
CA LEU A 144 -7.06 17.64 19.21
C LEU A 144 -5.61 17.69 19.68
N LEU A 145 -5.01 18.88 19.84
CA LEU A 145 -3.65 19.02 20.37
C LEU A 145 -3.52 18.39 21.77
N LYS A 146 -4.50 18.65 22.64
CA LYS A 146 -4.52 18.12 24.00
C LYS A 146 -4.71 16.60 24.00
N ASN A 147 -5.60 16.08 23.16
CA ASN A 147 -5.82 14.64 23.04
C ASN A 147 -4.56 13.92 22.52
N LEU A 148 -3.94 14.40 21.44
CA LEU A 148 -2.68 13.84 20.90
C LEU A 148 -1.54 13.89 21.93
N ASN A 149 -1.37 15.02 22.61
CA ASN A 149 -0.39 15.17 23.68
C ASN A 149 -0.65 14.17 24.81
N THR A 150 -1.90 14.01 25.24
CA THR A 150 -2.27 13.07 26.31
C THR A 150 -1.92 11.64 25.90
N VAL A 151 -2.35 11.20 24.71
CA VAL A 151 -2.06 9.86 24.17
C VAL A 151 -0.56 9.61 24.03
N SER A 152 0.20 10.58 23.52
CA SER A 152 1.66 10.48 23.36
C SER A 152 2.45 10.28 24.66
N ASN A 153 1.82 10.55 25.81
CA ASN A 153 2.41 10.40 27.15
C ASN A 153 1.88 9.19 27.92
N LEU A 154 0.95 8.41 27.37
CA LEU A 154 0.46 7.19 28.03
C LEU A 154 1.50 6.07 27.94
N ASN A 155 1.54 5.25 28.98
CA ASN A 155 2.29 3.99 28.93
C ASN A 155 1.50 3.01 28.07
N ARG A 156 2.15 2.51 27.03
CA ARG A 156 1.58 1.58 26.06
C ARG A 156 1.91 0.15 26.45
N ASP A 157 0.98 -0.77 26.21
CA ASP A 157 1.30 -2.20 26.09
C ASP A 157 2.05 -2.45 24.78
N GLU A 158 3.35 -2.73 24.86
CA GLU A 158 4.21 -2.94 23.69
C GLU A 158 3.86 -4.20 22.90
N THR A 159 3.09 -5.12 23.48
CA THR A 159 2.58 -6.31 22.79
C THR A 159 1.45 -5.98 21.81
N VAL A 160 0.81 -4.81 21.96
CA VAL A 160 -0.21 -4.32 21.05
C VAL A 160 0.45 -3.58 19.89
N TYR A 161 0.33 -4.17 18.69
CA TYR A 161 0.83 -3.55 17.48
C TYR A 161 0.17 -2.19 17.25
N ILE A 162 1.03 -1.20 17.04
CA ILE A 162 0.65 0.10 16.53
C ILE A 162 1.50 0.35 15.29
N GLN A 163 0.90 0.91 14.26
CA GLN A 163 1.64 1.31 13.07
C GLN A 163 2.79 2.26 13.45
N PRO A 164 4.05 1.97 13.04
CA PRO A 164 5.20 2.79 13.40
C PRO A 164 5.04 4.28 13.04
N VAL A 165 4.34 4.59 11.94
CA VAL A 165 4.01 5.96 11.55
C VAL A 165 3.24 6.72 12.61
N PHE A 166 2.27 6.07 13.26
CA PHE A 166 1.50 6.70 14.32
C PHE A 166 2.38 6.99 15.54
N LEU A 167 3.35 6.11 15.84
CA LEU A 167 4.30 6.35 16.93
C LEU A 167 5.22 7.53 16.62
N GLU A 168 5.75 7.63 15.40
CA GLU A 168 6.58 8.78 14.99
C GLU A 168 5.79 10.09 15.04
N ILE A 169 4.53 10.07 14.60
CA ILE A 169 3.66 11.25 14.67
C ILE A 169 3.35 11.60 16.14
N LEU A 170 3.02 10.64 16.99
CA LEU A 170 2.76 10.87 18.41
C LEU A 170 3.98 11.47 19.14
N LYS A 171 5.22 11.12 18.74
CA LYS A 171 6.43 11.72 19.31
C LYS A 171 6.47 13.24 19.13
N ILE A 172 5.90 13.78 18.05
CA ILE A 172 5.83 15.23 17.80
C ILE A 172 5.05 15.93 18.91
N PHE A 173 4.01 15.27 19.43
CA PHE A 173 3.11 15.83 20.44
C PHE A 173 3.55 15.57 21.89
N LYS A 174 4.59 14.76 22.10
CA LYS A 174 5.08 14.41 23.42
C LYS A 174 5.60 15.64 24.17
N ASN A 175 5.14 15.83 25.40
CA ASN A 175 5.49 16.96 26.27
C ASN A 175 5.21 18.37 25.69
N VAL A 176 4.35 18.50 24.68
CA VAL A 176 3.89 19.82 24.22
C VAL A 176 3.11 20.55 25.32
N ASP A 177 3.41 21.84 25.52
CA ASP A 177 2.70 22.72 26.45
C ASP A 177 1.34 23.13 25.85
N THR A 178 0.30 22.36 26.16
CA THR A 178 -1.05 22.56 25.60
C THR A 178 -1.78 23.75 26.24
N GLU A 179 -1.39 24.19 27.43
CA GLU A 179 -2.02 25.34 28.11
C GLU A 179 -1.75 26.65 27.38
N LYS A 180 -0.62 26.74 26.67
CA LYS A 180 -0.27 27.85 25.78
C LYS A 180 -1.32 28.09 24.68
N TYR A 181 -2.04 27.05 24.24
CA TYR A 181 -2.90 27.07 23.05
C TYR A 181 -4.40 27.01 23.35
N ASN A 182 -4.80 27.14 24.63
CA ASN A 182 -6.21 27.14 25.00
C ASN A 182 -6.99 28.27 24.27
N ALA A 183 -8.20 27.99 23.78
CA ALA A 183 -9.04 28.90 22.99
C ALA A 183 -9.26 30.29 23.63
N LYS A 184 -9.06 30.44 24.95
CA LYS A 184 -9.09 31.73 25.67
C LYS A 184 -7.83 32.60 25.52
N ASN A 185 -6.68 32.00 25.18
CA ASN A 185 -5.37 32.66 25.08
C ASN A 185 -4.98 32.99 23.63
N ILE A 186 -5.69 32.46 22.64
CA ILE A 186 -5.53 32.83 21.24
C ILE A 186 -6.10 34.26 21.09
N LYS A 187 -5.21 35.27 21.09
CA LYS A 187 -5.58 36.65 20.77
C LYS A 187 -6.10 36.67 19.33
N ARG A 188 -7.43 36.63 19.16
CA ARG A 188 -8.08 36.97 17.91
C ARG A 188 -7.74 38.42 17.58
N ASN A 189 -6.93 38.66 16.55
CA ASN A 189 -6.78 39.98 15.97
C ASN A 189 -8.05 40.32 15.17
N ILE A 190 -9.16 40.53 15.86
CA ILE A 190 -10.30 41.23 15.27
C ILE A 190 -9.97 42.71 15.45
N GLN A 191 -9.45 43.34 14.39
CA GLN A 191 -9.51 44.79 14.29
C GLN A 191 -10.98 45.17 14.21
N ASN A 192 -11.50 45.68 15.33
CA ASN A 192 -12.76 46.39 15.39
C ASN A 192 -12.65 47.65 14.53
N ASP A 193 -13.29 47.68 13.37
CA ASP A 193 -13.67 48.93 12.69
C ASP A 193 -15.19 49.08 12.77
N ASP A 194 -15.65 49.50 13.96
CA ASP A 194 -16.94 50.16 14.13
C ASP A 194 -16.73 51.68 13.96
N ASN A 195 -17.04 52.21 12.77
CA ASN A 195 -17.75 53.48 12.48
C ASN A 195 -17.26 54.18 11.19
N THR A 196 -18.04 54.09 10.11
CA THR A 196 -18.71 55.27 9.52
C THR A 196 -19.84 54.89 8.56
N ASN A 197 -20.94 55.63 8.69
CA ASN A 197 -22.22 55.49 8.00
C ASN A 197 -22.21 55.87 6.50
N ASN A 198 -23.10 55.17 5.78
CA ASN A 198 -24.00 55.58 4.70
C ASN A 198 -23.52 55.85 3.26
N ASN A 199 -24.25 55.15 2.38
CA ASN A 199 -24.63 55.43 0.98
C ASN A 199 -23.54 55.34 -0.09
N ASP A 200 -23.57 54.25 -0.88
CA ASP A 200 -24.21 54.32 -2.19
C ASP A 200 -24.35 52.92 -2.82
N SER A 201 -25.47 52.78 -3.53
CA SER A 201 -25.88 51.68 -4.38
C SER A 201 -24.98 51.44 -5.59
N ASN A 202 -24.99 50.19 -6.07
CA ASN A 202 -24.58 49.66 -7.38
C ASN A 202 -23.10 49.28 -7.56
N ASN A 203 -22.86 47.96 -7.63
CA ASN A 203 -22.17 47.18 -8.68
C ASN A 203 -21.81 45.82 -8.04
N ASN A 204 -22.46 44.73 -8.43
CA ASN A 204 -22.01 43.81 -9.47
C ASN A 204 -20.50 43.53 -9.45
N ASP A 205 -20.21 42.23 -9.41
CA ASP A 205 -18.94 41.59 -9.75
C ASP A 205 -17.83 41.69 -8.70
N ASN A 206 -17.78 40.65 -7.86
CA ASN A 206 -16.68 39.68 -7.83
C ASN A 206 -16.97 38.69 -6.69
N ASP A 207 -17.66 37.59 -7.03
CA ASP A 207 -17.42 36.34 -6.32
C ASP A 207 -15.93 36.07 -6.48
N ASP A 208 -15.18 36.12 -5.38
CA ASP A 208 -13.80 35.68 -5.37
C ASP A 208 -13.80 34.22 -5.84
N ASP A 209 -13.26 34.04 -7.06
CA ASP A 209 -13.06 32.77 -7.73
C ASP A 209 -12.36 31.80 -6.77
N VAL A 210 -13.15 30.95 -6.11
CA VAL A 210 -12.71 29.62 -5.74
C VAL A 210 -12.34 28.97 -7.06
N VAL A 211 -11.05 28.95 -7.38
CA VAL A 211 -10.52 28.23 -8.54
C VAL A 211 -10.79 26.75 -8.28
N ASP A 212 -11.98 26.32 -8.70
CA ASP A 212 -12.36 24.93 -8.85
C ASP A 212 -11.27 24.30 -9.73
N LYS A 213 -10.60 23.26 -9.21
CA LYS A 213 -9.54 22.53 -9.94
C LYS A 213 -10.10 22.20 -11.32
N GLN A 214 -9.65 22.87 -12.38
CA GLN A 214 -10.14 22.58 -13.72
C GLN A 214 -9.78 21.14 -14.07
N GLU A 215 -10.72 20.21 -13.88
CA GLU A 215 -10.59 18.84 -14.34
C GLU A 215 -10.80 18.83 -15.85
N PHE A 216 -9.80 18.38 -16.60
CA PHE A 216 -10.00 18.16 -18.03
C PHE A 216 -11.03 17.04 -18.26
N LYS A 217 -12.15 17.40 -18.88
CA LYS A 217 -13.21 16.47 -19.30
C LYS A 217 -13.89 17.02 -20.55
N THR A 218 -13.88 16.25 -21.63
CA THR A 218 -14.63 16.58 -22.84
C THR A 218 -15.61 15.48 -23.24
N LYS A 219 -16.81 15.89 -23.65
CA LYS A 219 -17.81 15.05 -24.31
C LYS A 219 -17.79 15.23 -25.84
N ASN A 220 -16.94 16.10 -26.37
CA ASN A 220 -16.83 16.38 -27.80
C ASN A 220 -15.66 15.60 -28.40
N ALA A 221 -15.74 14.27 -28.27
CA ALA A 221 -14.66 13.37 -28.62
C ALA A 221 -15.19 12.14 -29.34
N THR A 222 -14.43 11.66 -30.34
CA THR A 222 -14.66 10.40 -31.04
C THR A 222 -13.51 9.42 -30.81
N LEU A 223 -13.76 8.14 -31.03
CA LEU A 223 -12.77 7.08 -30.92
C LEU A 223 -12.90 6.12 -32.09
N ALA A 224 -11.80 5.86 -32.79
CA ALA A 224 -11.67 4.73 -33.71
C ALA A 224 -10.70 3.72 -33.09
N VAL A 225 -11.12 2.45 -33.02
CA VAL A 225 -10.31 1.36 -32.47
C VAL A 225 -9.93 0.41 -33.60
N GLU A 226 -8.64 0.27 -33.87
CA GLU A 226 -8.10 -0.71 -34.81
C GLU A 226 -7.72 -1.98 -34.03
N ILE A 227 -8.53 -3.02 -34.17
CA ILE A 227 -8.42 -4.27 -33.41
C ILE A 227 -8.94 -5.43 -34.27
N ASN A 228 -8.25 -6.56 -34.22
CA ASN A 228 -8.60 -7.83 -34.87
C ASN A 228 -8.78 -7.69 -36.39
N GLY A 229 -7.96 -6.84 -37.02
CA GLY A 229 -8.03 -6.53 -38.45
C GLY A 229 -9.23 -5.67 -38.87
N GLU A 230 -10.01 -5.15 -37.92
CA GLU A 230 -11.18 -4.30 -38.15
C GLU A 230 -10.99 -2.91 -37.52
N THR A 231 -11.78 -1.94 -37.98
CA THR A 231 -11.90 -0.63 -37.35
C THR A 231 -13.31 -0.49 -36.75
N LYS A 232 -13.38 -0.19 -35.46
CA LYS A 232 -14.63 0.07 -34.73
C LYS A 232 -14.72 1.55 -34.35
N ASP A 233 -15.73 2.23 -34.86
CA ASP A 233 -15.92 3.68 -34.69
C ASP A 233 -17.00 4.03 -33.64
N PHE A 234 -16.66 4.98 -32.78
CA PHE A 234 -17.50 5.52 -31.72
C PHE A 234 -17.58 7.04 -31.80
N GLU A 235 -18.71 7.54 -32.29
CA GLU A 235 -18.99 8.97 -32.51
C GLU A 235 -19.16 9.80 -31.23
N LYS A 236 -19.36 9.14 -30.09
CA LYS A 236 -19.62 9.79 -28.81
C LYS A 236 -18.86 9.08 -27.71
N ILE A 237 -17.70 9.61 -27.36
CA ILE A 237 -17.01 9.23 -26.14
C ILE A 237 -16.97 10.40 -25.14
N THR A 238 -16.59 10.11 -23.90
CA THR A 238 -16.08 11.08 -22.95
C THR A 238 -14.63 10.76 -22.70
N LEU A 239 -13.77 11.77 -22.87
CA LEU A 239 -12.36 11.71 -22.50
C LEU A 239 -12.19 12.55 -21.23
N LYS A 240 -11.54 12.00 -20.21
CA LYS A 240 -11.25 12.71 -18.95
C LYS A 240 -9.79 12.45 -18.56
N LEU A 241 -9.13 13.43 -17.95
CA LEU A 241 -7.88 13.19 -17.23
C LEU A 241 -8.11 12.22 -16.06
N GLY A 242 -7.29 11.18 -15.97
CA GLY A 242 -7.34 10.17 -14.92
C GLY A 242 -6.44 10.53 -13.73
N GLY A 243 -6.45 9.67 -12.70
CA GLY A 243 -5.52 9.75 -11.58
C GLY A 243 -5.68 10.99 -10.68
N VAL A 244 -4.79 11.08 -9.69
CA VAL A 244 -4.65 12.22 -8.76
C VAL A 244 -3.19 12.66 -8.74
N THR A 245 -2.32 11.88 -8.09
CA THR A 245 -0.87 12.13 -8.02
C THR A 245 -0.17 11.88 -9.35
N SER A 246 -0.56 10.82 -10.06
CA SER A 246 -0.01 10.44 -11.36
C SER A 246 -0.25 11.45 -12.49
N ARG A 247 -1.07 12.49 -12.25
CA ARG A 247 -1.19 13.64 -13.17
C ARG A 247 0.11 14.46 -13.23
N ASN A 248 0.97 14.36 -12.22
CA ASN A 248 2.25 15.05 -12.14
C ASN A 248 3.37 14.33 -12.90
N ASN A 249 3.12 13.12 -13.40
CA ASN A 249 4.11 12.32 -14.10
C ASN A 249 4.23 12.80 -15.55
N GLY A 250 5.25 12.32 -16.27
CA GLY A 250 5.55 12.78 -17.62
C GLY A 250 4.38 12.56 -18.58
N LYS A 251 3.69 11.43 -18.43
CA LYS A 251 2.62 10.99 -19.31
C LYS A 251 1.28 10.96 -18.56
N PRO A 252 0.27 11.75 -18.97
CA PRO A 252 -0.97 11.84 -18.22
C PRO A 252 -1.80 10.55 -18.38
N PRO A 253 -2.36 9.99 -17.28
CA PRO A 253 -3.36 8.93 -17.37
C PRO A 253 -4.69 9.50 -17.88
N LEU A 254 -5.44 8.71 -18.64
CA LEU A 254 -6.69 9.13 -19.29
C LEU A 254 -7.80 8.10 -19.05
N ASN A 255 -9.04 8.55 -18.94
CA ASN A 255 -10.22 7.69 -18.87
C ASN A 255 -11.07 7.89 -20.12
N ILE A 256 -11.51 6.80 -20.73
CA ILE A 256 -12.39 6.80 -21.90
C ILE A 256 -13.72 6.12 -21.53
N LYS A 257 -14.84 6.83 -21.70
CA LYS A 257 -16.21 6.28 -21.57
C LYS A 257 -16.92 6.36 -22.92
N ILE A 258 -17.20 5.21 -23.53
CA ILE A 258 -18.04 5.09 -24.73
C ILE A 258 -19.50 5.40 -24.32
N ARG A 259 -20.15 6.28 -25.07
CA ARG A 259 -21.53 6.74 -24.78
C ARG A 259 -22.52 6.26 -25.85
N GLY A 260 -23.80 6.40 -25.52
CA GLY A 260 -24.90 6.08 -26.42
C GLY A 260 -25.23 4.58 -26.46
N ASN A 261 -25.10 3.90 -25.32
CA ASN A 261 -25.35 2.46 -25.14
C ASN A 261 -24.59 1.61 -26.17
N LYS A 262 -23.33 1.99 -26.43
CA LYS A 262 -22.37 1.23 -27.20
C LYS A 262 -21.25 0.76 -26.29
N ASP A 263 -20.58 -0.29 -26.71
CA ASP A 263 -19.44 -0.88 -26.03
C ASP A 263 -18.43 -1.40 -27.07
N LEU A 264 -17.24 -1.69 -26.58
CA LEU A 264 -16.19 -2.41 -27.28
C LEU A 264 -16.06 -3.78 -26.59
N TYR A 265 -16.74 -4.79 -27.14
CA TYR A 265 -16.76 -6.17 -26.62
C TYR A 265 -17.20 -6.21 -25.14
N ASP A 266 -18.41 -5.71 -24.86
CA ASP A 266 -19.06 -5.68 -23.54
C ASP A 266 -18.38 -4.77 -22.51
N ARG A 267 -17.47 -3.89 -22.95
CA ARG A 267 -16.85 -2.86 -22.12
C ARG A 267 -17.08 -1.47 -22.69
N SER A 268 -17.54 -0.56 -21.84
CA SER A 268 -17.84 0.83 -22.21
C SER A 268 -16.95 1.85 -21.52
N GLN A 269 -16.13 1.44 -20.56
CA GLN A 269 -15.26 2.33 -19.79
C GLN A 269 -13.88 1.70 -19.62
N PHE A 270 -12.84 2.51 -19.84
CA PHE A 270 -11.45 2.07 -19.79
C PHE A 270 -10.61 3.11 -19.05
N LYS A 271 -9.65 2.63 -18.25
CA LYS A 271 -8.59 3.46 -17.69
C LYS A 271 -7.32 3.23 -18.49
N LEU A 272 -6.80 4.27 -19.13
CA LEU A 272 -5.50 4.27 -19.80
C LEU A 272 -4.47 4.79 -18.82
N ARG A 273 -3.67 3.89 -18.27
CA ARG A 273 -2.64 4.18 -17.28
C ARG A 273 -1.29 4.33 -17.97
N ALA A 274 -0.56 5.36 -17.56
CA ALA A 274 0.80 5.60 -18.01
C ALA A 274 1.82 4.75 -17.25
N ASP A 275 1.45 4.28 -16.04
CA ASP A 275 2.30 3.49 -15.14
C ASP A 275 3.75 4.00 -15.04
N ASP A 276 3.94 5.32 -15.04
CA ASP A 276 5.28 5.96 -15.02
C ASP A 276 6.09 5.57 -13.77
N ALA A 277 5.41 5.18 -12.68
CA ALA A 277 6.00 4.64 -11.46
C ALA A 277 6.64 3.25 -11.65
N ASP A 278 6.10 2.42 -12.56
CA ASP A 278 6.58 1.07 -12.85
C ASP A 278 7.69 1.12 -13.93
N PRO A 279 8.95 0.74 -13.60
CA PRO A 279 10.02 0.69 -14.59
C PRO A 279 9.75 -0.26 -15.76
N THR A 280 8.84 -1.21 -15.60
CA THR A 280 8.66 -2.35 -16.52
C THR A 280 7.44 -2.25 -17.42
N PHE A 281 6.41 -1.48 -17.06
CA PHE A 281 5.07 -1.55 -17.66
C PHE A 281 4.41 -2.95 -17.57
N LEU A 282 4.93 -3.85 -16.74
CA LEU A 282 4.47 -5.24 -16.64
C LEU A 282 3.66 -5.49 -15.37
N ARG A 283 3.86 -4.73 -14.28
CA ARG A 283 3.31 -5.06 -12.95
C ARG A 283 1.79 -5.15 -12.98
N THR A 284 1.13 -4.10 -13.46
CA THR A 284 -0.32 -4.06 -13.58
C THR A 284 -0.89 -5.22 -14.40
N LYS A 285 -0.26 -5.53 -15.55
CA LYS A 285 -0.66 -6.65 -16.41
C LYS A 285 -0.48 -7.99 -15.70
N LEU A 286 0.67 -8.21 -15.06
CA LEU A 286 0.98 -9.44 -14.36
C LEU A 286 0.03 -9.69 -13.20
N VAL A 287 -0.27 -8.68 -12.39
CA VAL A 287 -1.22 -8.84 -11.27
C VAL A 287 -2.62 -9.15 -11.79
N ALA A 288 -3.11 -8.44 -12.81
CA ALA A 288 -4.41 -8.76 -13.42
C ALA A 288 -4.45 -10.20 -13.99
N ASP A 289 -3.37 -10.63 -14.64
CA ASP A 289 -3.26 -11.98 -15.20
C ASP A 289 -3.19 -13.06 -14.11
N ILE A 290 -2.56 -12.78 -12.96
CA ILE A 290 -2.53 -13.69 -11.80
C ILE A 290 -3.96 -13.97 -11.33
N HIS A 291 -4.77 -12.93 -11.13
CA HIS A 291 -6.16 -13.06 -10.74
C HIS A 291 -6.96 -13.84 -11.79
N ASN A 292 -6.82 -13.46 -13.07
CA ASN A 292 -7.52 -14.13 -14.16
C ASN A 292 -7.14 -15.62 -14.28
N ARG A 293 -5.85 -15.97 -14.12
CA ARG A 293 -5.36 -17.35 -14.13
C ARG A 293 -5.91 -18.19 -12.97
N LEU A 294 -6.08 -17.57 -11.80
CA LEU A 294 -6.69 -18.22 -10.65
C LEU A 294 -8.20 -18.43 -10.82
N GLY A 295 -8.81 -17.82 -11.83
CA GLY A 295 -10.24 -17.91 -12.12
C GLY A 295 -11.11 -17.17 -11.11
N ILE A 296 -10.55 -16.20 -10.39
CA ILE A 296 -11.29 -15.37 -9.45
C ILE A 296 -11.84 -14.11 -10.14
N PRO A 297 -13.00 -13.56 -9.70
CA PRO A 297 -13.54 -12.34 -10.29
C PRO A 297 -12.58 -11.17 -10.10
N SER A 298 -12.10 -10.59 -11.20
CA SER A 298 -11.22 -9.42 -11.17
C SER A 298 -11.30 -8.60 -12.46
N ILE A 299 -10.73 -7.41 -12.44
CA ILE A 299 -10.41 -6.68 -13.66
C ILE A 299 -9.34 -7.42 -14.49
N SER A 300 -9.30 -7.09 -15.79
CA SER A 300 -8.24 -7.50 -16.71
C SER A 300 -7.47 -6.27 -17.20
N SER A 301 -6.25 -6.52 -17.67
CA SER A 301 -5.38 -5.48 -18.22
C SER A 301 -4.78 -5.95 -19.53
N SER A 302 -4.48 -5.00 -20.43
CA SER A 302 -3.65 -5.21 -21.62
C SER A 302 -3.04 -3.87 -22.04
N TYR A 303 -2.62 -3.71 -23.29
CA TYR A 303 -1.91 -2.54 -23.79
C TYR A 303 -2.61 -1.92 -24.99
N VAL A 304 -2.46 -0.61 -25.16
CA VAL A 304 -2.91 0.11 -26.37
C VAL A 304 -1.86 1.10 -26.84
N ASN A 305 -1.77 1.32 -28.14
CA ASN A 305 -1.11 2.51 -28.68
C ASN A 305 -2.15 3.61 -28.78
N LEU A 306 -1.96 4.69 -28.02
CA LEU A 306 -2.89 5.81 -28.02
C LEU A 306 -2.45 6.87 -29.03
N TYR A 307 -3.41 7.40 -29.77
CA TYR A 307 -3.26 8.59 -30.60
C TYR A 307 -4.32 9.61 -30.23
N ILE A 308 -3.94 10.88 -30.09
CA ILE A 308 -4.87 12.01 -29.93
C ILE A 308 -4.63 12.96 -31.09
N ASN A 309 -5.65 13.24 -31.90
CA ASN A 309 -5.53 14.10 -33.09
C ASN A 309 -4.40 13.68 -34.05
N ASN A 310 -4.22 12.36 -34.22
CA ASN A 310 -3.13 11.71 -34.97
C ASN A 310 -1.71 11.88 -34.38
N GLU A 311 -1.55 12.55 -33.24
CA GLU A 311 -0.29 12.57 -32.51
C GLU A 311 -0.12 11.27 -31.71
N ASN A 312 1.06 10.66 -31.78
CA ASN A 312 1.37 9.43 -31.06
C ASN A 312 1.59 9.71 -29.57
N MET A 313 0.65 9.28 -28.73
CA MET A 313 0.76 9.36 -27.27
C MET A 313 1.52 8.17 -26.68
N GLY A 314 1.97 7.20 -27.50
CA GLY A 314 2.77 6.07 -27.06
C GLY A 314 1.95 4.93 -26.45
N LEU A 315 2.65 4.04 -25.75
CA LEU A 315 2.06 2.83 -25.16
C LEU A 315 1.39 3.16 -23.81
N TYR A 316 0.14 2.74 -23.64
CA TYR A 316 -0.57 2.81 -22.36
C TYR A 316 -0.98 1.41 -21.91
N VAL A 317 -1.03 1.20 -20.59
CA VAL A 317 -1.72 0.05 -20.01
C VAL A 317 -3.21 0.36 -20.03
N LEU A 318 -4.00 -0.47 -20.71
CA LEU A 318 -5.46 -0.41 -20.68
C LEU A 318 -5.95 -1.34 -19.57
N ASN A 319 -6.57 -0.75 -18.55
CA ASN A 319 -7.23 -1.47 -17.48
C ASN A 319 -8.75 -1.47 -17.68
N ASP A 320 -9.34 -2.63 -17.42
CA ASP A 320 -10.77 -2.75 -17.12
C ASP A 320 -11.10 -1.92 -15.87
N ALA A 321 -12.39 -1.68 -15.63
CA ALA A 321 -12.84 -0.93 -14.47
C ALA A 321 -14.11 -1.55 -13.90
N TYR A 322 -14.16 -1.73 -12.58
CA TYR A 322 -15.40 -2.08 -11.89
C TYR A 322 -16.40 -0.94 -12.02
N LYS A 323 -17.30 -1.09 -12.99
CA LYS A 323 -18.40 -0.18 -13.34
C LYS A 323 -19.63 -1.04 -13.64
N LEU A 324 -20.78 -0.40 -13.79
CA LEU A 324 -22.05 -1.10 -14.09
C LEU A 324 -21.95 -2.05 -15.31
N SER A 325 -21.19 -1.69 -16.35
CA SER A 325 -20.98 -2.59 -17.51
C SER A 325 -20.16 -3.84 -17.17
N TRP A 326 -19.19 -3.74 -16.27
CA TRP A 326 -18.45 -4.90 -15.77
C TRP A 326 -19.35 -5.79 -14.90
N ILE A 327 -20.14 -5.20 -14.00
CA ILE A 327 -21.10 -5.93 -13.15
C ILE A 327 -22.14 -6.67 -13.99
N LYS A 328 -22.70 -6.01 -15.01
CA LYS A 328 -23.57 -6.64 -16.00
C LYS A 328 -22.92 -7.86 -16.65
N SER A 329 -21.68 -7.71 -17.09
CA SER A 329 -20.97 -8.77 -17.82
C SER A 329 -20.60 -9.96 -16.93
N VAL A 330 -20.26 -9.73 -15.67
CA VAL A 330 -19.75 -10.77 -14.77
C VAL A 330 -20.87 -11.40 -13.92
N TYR A 331 -21.81 -10.59 -13.44
CA TYR A 331 -22.87 -11.01 -12.52
C TYR A 331 -24.28 -10.97 -13.13
N GLY A 332 -24.45 -10.43 -14.34
CA GLY A 332 -25.76 -10.32 -14.99
C GLY A 332 -26.67 -9.23 -14.41
N GLU A 333 -26.11 -8.26 -13.69
CA GLU A 333 -26.86 -7.17 -13.05
C GLU A 333 -26.60 -5.81 -13.73
N ASP A 334 -27.64 -5.22 -14.33
CA ASP A 334 -27.52 -4.04 -15.20
C ASP A 334 -27.44 -2.69 -14.46
N ASN A 335 -28.07 -2.59 -13.29
CA ASN A 335 -28.26 -1.32 -12.55
C ASN A 335 -28.04 -1.53 -11.05
N THR A 336 -26.88 -2.09 -10.70
CA THR A 336 -26.55 -2.29 -9.29
C THR A 336 -26.56 -0.95 -8.54
N THR A 337 -27.08 -0.96 -7.32
CA THR A 337 -27.00 0.16 -6.39
C THR A 337 -25.93 -0.06 -5.32
N SER A 338 -25.20 -1.17 -5.38
CA SER A 338 -24.36 -1.64 -4.27
C SER A 338 -22.92 -1.92 -4.71
N LEU A 339 -22.39 -1.11 -5.63
CA LEU A 339 -20.98 -1.13 -6.05
C LEU A 339 -20.28 0.12 -5.53
N TYR A 340 -19.44 -0.05 -4.51
CA TYR A 340 -18.77 1.03 -3.82
C TYR A 340 -17.27 1.00 -4.10
N LYS A 341 -16.74 2.08 -4.65
CA LYS A 341 -15.30 2.33 -4.79
C LYS A 341 -14.77 2.87 -3.47
N CYS A 342 -13.90 2.15 -2.79
CA CYS A 342 -13.38 2.56 -1.49
C CYS A 342 -11.97 3.14 -1.62
N ASP A 343 -11.82 4.42 -1.31
CA ASP A 343 -10.53 5.12 -1.28
C ASP A 343 -10.14 5.57 0.14
N ASN A 344 -10.97 5.28 1.15
CA ASN A 344 -10.65 5.53 2.55
C ASN A 344 -11.49 4.66 3.52
N LEU A 345 -11.24 3.36 3.56
CA LEU A 345 -11.97 2.42 4.43
C LEU A 345 -11.07 1.77 5.51
N ALA A 346 -10.39 2.58 6.33
CA ALA A 346 -9.20 2.17 7.08
C ALA A 346 -9.37 1.13 8.21
N GLN A 347 -10.58 0.76 8.64
CA GLN A 347 -10.77 -0.25 9.69
C GLN A 347 -11.95 -1.21 9.42
N PHE A 348 -12.57 -1.13 8.24
CA PHE A 348 -13.83 -1.81 7.92
C PHE A 348 -14.92 -1.57 8.96
N THR A 349 -15.05 -0.34 9.46
CA THR A 349 -16.12 0.06 10.40
C THR A 349 -17.18 0.91 9.70
N PRO A 350 -18.42 0.98 10.22
CA PRO A 350 -19.46 1.83 9.64
C PRO A 350 -19.05 3.31 9.50
N THR A 351 -18.22 3.82 10.42
CA THR A 351 -17.69 5.19 10.35
C THR A 351 -16.89 5.47 9.08
N ASP A 352 -16.37 4.43 8.45
CA ASP A 352 -15.51 4.52 7.28
C ASP A 352 -16.30 4.49 5.96
N SER A 353 -17.60 4.18 5.99
CA SER A 353 -18.41 4.01 4.76
C SER A 353 -18.42 5.25 3.86
N HIS A 354 -18.34 6.44 4.45
CA HIS A 354 -18.21 7.72 3.74
C HIS A 354 -16.90 7.87 2.95
N GLY A 355 -15.91 7.00 3.18
CA GLY A 355 -14.70 6.88 2.37
C GLY A 355 -14.87 6.02 1.12
N CYS A 356 -16.08 5.52 0.87
CA CYS A 356 -16.44 4.84 -0.36
C CYS A 356 -17.46 5.64 -1.17
N GLU A 357 -17.36 5.59 -2.49
CA GLU A 357 -18.28 6.26 -3.42
C GLU A 357 -19.05 5.21 -4.24
N ASN A 358 -20.37 5.38 -4.36
CA ASN A 358 -21.18 4.50 -5.21
C ASN A 358 -20.87 4.77 -6.69
N GLU A 359 -20.59 3.72 -7.45
CA GLU A 359 -20.33 3.81 -8.90
C GLU A 359 -21.59 4.03 -9.74
N ASN A 360 -22.76 3.85 -9.14
CA ASN A 360 -24.02 4.22 -9.78
C ASN A 360 -24.23 5.73 -9.70
N GLU A 361 -23.88 6.44 -10.79
CA GLU A 361 -24.05 7.89 -10.93
C GLU A 361 -25.51 8.37 -10.77
N ASP A 362 -26.51 7.48 -10.85
CA ASP A 362 -27.93 7.81 -10.67
C ASP A 362 -28.41 7.69 -9.20
N ASP A 363 -27.55 7.21 -8.28
CA ASP A 363 -27.81 7.18 -6.85
C ASP A 363 -27.36 8.49 -6.18
N PHE A 364 -28.25 9.47 -6.16
CA PHE A 364 -27.98 10.81 -5.59
C PHE A 364 -28.13 10.88 -4.06
N ASN A 365 -28.57 9.80 -3.41
CA ASN A 365 -28.95 9.87 -2.00
C ASN A 365 -27.78 9.68 -1.05
N ASN A 366 -26.62 9.19 -1.54
CA ASN A 366 -25.46 8.82 -0.71
C ASN A 366 -25.91 7.96 0.49
N ASP A 367 -26.80 7.00 0.25
CA ASP A 367 -27.32 6.12 1.28
C ASP A 367 -26.31 5.00 1.55
N TYR A 368 -25.60 5.12 2.66
CA TYR A 368 -24.61 4.14 3.11
C TYR A 368 -25.20 3.08 4.04
N THR A 369 -26.51 3.10 4.32
CA THR A 369 -27.14 2.22 5.32
C THR A 369 -26.81 0.74 5.09
N GLU A 370 -26.86 0.28 3.84
CA GLU A 370 -26.57 -1.12 3.50
C GLU A 370 -25.09 -1.48 3.73
N LEU A 371 -24.18 -0.56 3.40
CA LEU A 371 -22.75 -0.72 3.63
C LEU A 371 -22.42 -0.67 5.12
N ASP A 372 -23.03 0.25 5.88
CA ASP A 372 -22.88 0.37 7.33
C ASP A 372 -23.32 -0.91 8.06
N GLU A 373 -24.47 -1.48 7.67
CA GLU A 373 -24.95 -2.74 8.22
C GLU A 373 -23.97 -3.89 7.95
N PHE A 374 -23.43 -3.96 6.74
CA PHE A 374 -22.41 -4.94 6.39
C PHE A 374 -21.13 -4.76 7.21
N LEU A 375 -20.56 -3.55 7.24
CA LEU A 375 -19.31 -3.27 7.95
C LEU A 375 -19.46 -3.53 9.46
N LYS A 376 -20.62 -3.20 10.04
CA LYS A 376 -20.93 -3.55 11.42
C LYS A 376 -20.89 -5.06 11.65
N LEU A 377 -21.59 -5.83 10.83
CA LEU A 377 -21.61 -7.29 10.93
C LEU A 377 -20.22 -7.90 10.71
N PHE A 378 -19.49 -7.40 9.72
CA PHE A 378 -18.14 -7.81 9.40
C PHE A 378 -17.19 -7.59 10.58
N ARG A 379 -17.33 -6.45 11.26
CA ARG A 379 -16.50 -6.08 12.41
C ARG A 379 -16.85 -6.83 13.69
N GLU A 380 -18.14 -7.04 13.95
CA GLU A 380 -18.64 -7.64 15.19
C GLU A 380 -18.59 -9.18 15.18
N ALA A 381 -18.40 -9.81 14.01
CA ALA A 381 -18.36 -11.24 13.88
C ALA A 381 -17.24 -11.87 14.72
N LYS A 382 -17.59 -12.90 15.49
CA LYS A 382 -16.68 -13.63 16.38
C LYS A 382 -16.14 -14.90 15.76
N THR A 383 -16.83 -15.40 14.74
CA THR A 383 -16.45 -16.63 14.05
C THR A 383 -16.58 -16.45 12.54
N VAL A 384 -15.74 -17.14 11.77
CA VAL A 384 -15.80 -17.12 10.30
C VAL A 384 -17.19 -17.54 9.78
N SER A 385 -17.84 -18.50 10.45
CA SER A 385 -19.16 -19.02 10.06
C SER A 385 -20.28 -17.98 10.11
N GLU A 386 -20.15 -16.92 10.91
CA GLU A 386 -21.10 -15.80 10.93
C GLU A 386 -21.04 -14.97 9.64
N LEU A 387 -19.90 -14.97 8.95
CA LEU A 387 -19.66 -14.18 7.74
C LEU A 387 -19.90 -14.96 6.44
N GLU A 388 -19.88 -16.29 6.47
CA GLU A 388 -19.98 -17.15 5.27
C GLU A 388 -21.20 -16.86 4.39
N ASN A 389 -22.32 -16.45 4.98
CA ASN A 389 -23.55 -16.16 4.25
C ASN A 389 -23.64 -14.73 3.73
N ILE A 390 -22.73 -13.84 4.13
CA ILE A 390 -22.77 -12.41 3.81
C ILE A 390 -21.51 -11.90 3.11
N PHE A 391 -20.42 -12.67 3.08
CA PHE A 391 -19.15 -12.25 2.47
C PHE A 391 -18.44 -13.42 1.78
N GLU A 392 -17.74 -13.15 0.68
CA GLU A 392 -16.92 -14.14 -0.03
C GLU A 392 -15.56 -14.32 0.65
N ILE A 393 -15.54 -15.08 1.73
CA ILE A 393 -14.37 -15.29 2.58
C ILE A 393 -13.18 -15.88 1.80
N ASP A 394 -13.40 -16.92 0.99
CA ASP A 394 -12.31 -17.55 0.22
C ASP A 394 -11.71 -16.61 -0.82
N HIS A 395 -12.53 -15.77 -1.44
CA HIS A 395 -12.05 -14.76 -2.37
C HIS A 395 -11.18 -13.74 -1.63
N PHE A 396 -11.67 -13.20 -0.52
CA PHE A 396 -10.89 -12.25 0.29
C PHE A 396 -9.56 -12.83 0.80
N LEU A 397 -9.57 -14.07 1.30
CA LEU A 397 -8.33 -14.75 1.72
C LEU A 397 -7.37 -15.00 0.55
N THR A 398 -7.89 -15.20 -0.66
CA THR A 398 -7.07 -15.31 -1.88
C THR A 398 -6.43 -13.96 -2.23
N GLU A 399 -7.18 -12.86 -2.16
CA GLU A 399 -6.65 -11.51 -2.35
C GLU A 399 -5.55 -11.20 -1.32
N MET A 400 -5.74 -11.56 -0.04
CA MET A 400 -4.71 -11.40 1.00
C MET A 400 -3.43 -12.20 0.72
N ALA A 401 -3.57 -13.42 0.19
CA ALA A 401 -2.44 -14.24 -0.21
C ALA A 401 -1.70 -13.61 -1.40
N ILE A 402 -2.43 -13.07 -2.39
CA ILE A 402 -1.85 -12.38 -3.55
C ILE A 402 -1.09 -11.13 -3.08
N ASP A 403 -1.72 -10.23 -2.32
CA ASP A 403 -1.10 -9.03 -1.77
C ASP A 403 0.20 -9.35 -1.03
N TYR A 404 0.17 -10.36 -0.16
CA TYR A 404 1.34 -10.80 0.60
C TYR A 404 2.50 -11.27 -0.29
N LEU A 405 2.20 -12.07 -1.31
CA LEU A 405 3.20 -12.59 -2.25
C LEU A 405 3.78 -11.46 -3.12
N LEU A 406 2.94 -10.50 -3.51
CA LEU A 406 3.34 -9.34 -4.30
C LEU A 406 4.06 -8.26 -3.47
N GLY A 407 3.87 -8.26 -2.16
CA GLY A 407 4.41 -7.25 -1.24
C GLY A 407 3.64 -5.93 -1.32
N SER A 408 2.33 -5.99 -1.55
CA SER A 408 1.47 -4.86 -1.89
C SER A 408 1.11 -4.03 -0.65
N TRP A 409 1.71 -2.86 -0.51
CA TRP A 409 1.44 -2.00 0.64
C TRP A 409 0.35 -0.95 0.36
N ASP A 410 -0.17 -0.84 -0.86
CA ASP A 410 -1.07 0.24 -1.30
C ASP A 410 -2.56 -0.18 -1.42
N HIS A 411 -2.92 -1.32 -0.83
CA HIS A 411 -4.30 -1.85 -0.76
C HIS A 411 -4.81 -1.83 0.70
N VAL A 412 -5.26 -2.98 1.23
CA VAL A 412 -5.68 -3.12 2.63
C VAL A 412 -4.53 -2.91 3.63
N ASN A 413 -3.28 -3.08 3.18
CA ASN A 413 -2.10 -2.93 4.01
C ASN A 413 -1.56 -1.49 4.05
N CYS A 414 -2.26 -0.53 3.43
CA CYS A 414 -1.84 0.86 3.42
C CYS A 414 -1.87 1.45 4.84
N LEU A 415 -0.72 2.01 5.23
CA LEU A 415 -0.50 2.57 6.57
C LEU A 415 -1.16 3.94 6.76
N PHE A 416 -1.59 4.59 5.68
CA PHE A 416 -2.17 5.93 5.74
C PHE A 416 -3.69 5.88 5.68
N ASN A 417 -4.25 5.28 4.62
CA ASN A 417 -5.68 5.03 4.44
C ASN A 417 -5.85 3.81 3.54
N GLU A 418 -6.80 2.93 3.84
CA GLU A 418 -7.09 1.79 2.97
C GLU A 418 -7.82 2.29 1.71
N HIS A 419 -7.22 2.05 0.55
CA HIS A 419 -7.76 2.43 -0.75
C HIS A 419 -7.48 1.35 -1.78
N ASN A 420 -7.83 1.61 -3.05
CA ASN A 420 -7.55 0.70 -4.16
C ASN A 420 -8.35 -0.61 -4.15
N PHE A 421 -9.58 -0.60 -3.62
CA PHE A 421 -10.52 -1.70 -3.79
C PHE A 421 -11.98 -1.24 -3.92
N TYR A 422 -12.85 -2.17 -4.27
CA TYR A 422 -14.30 -2.00 -4.26
C TYR A 422 -14.94 -3.02 -3.32
N LEU A 423 -16.08 -2.64 -2.77
CA LEU A 423 -17.02 -3.55 -2.14
C LEU A 423 -18.26 -3.63 -3.01
N TYR A 424 -18.68 -4.84 -3.34
CA TYR A 424 -19.87 -5.08 -4.15
C TYR A 424 -20.77 -6.11 -3.51
N LYS A 425 -22.06 -5.81 -3.39
CA LYS A 425 -23.07 -6.79 -2.96
C LYS A 425 -23.65 -7.52 -4.17
N GLN A 426 -23.33 -8.80 -4.28
CA GLN A 426 -23.75 -9.66 -5.38
C GLN A 426 -25.25 -10.01 -5.32
N PRO A 427 -25.87 -10.48 -6.42
CA PRO A 427 -27.27 -10.89 -6.44
C PRO A 427 -27.59 -12.07 -5.51
N ASN A 428 -26.58 -12.86 -5.12
CA ASN A 428 -26.71 -13.94 -4.13
C ASN A 428 -26.80 -13.42 -2.68
N GLY A 429 -26.67 -12.11 -2.46
CA GLY A 429 -26.72 -11.45 -1.16
C GLY A 429 -25.37 -11.30 -0.45
N LYS A 430 -24.29 -11.87 -0.99
CA LYS A 430 -22.93 -11.78 -0.42
C LYS A 430 -22.16 -10.59 -0.96
N TRP A 431 -21.40 -9.97 -0.07
CA TRP A 431 -20.40 -8.97 -0.41
C TRP A 431 -19.11 -9.61 -0.92
N ILE A 432 -18.44 -8.94 -1.85
CA ILE A 432 -17.14 -9.32 -2.39
C ILE A 432 -16.19 -8.11 -2.39
N TYR A 433 -14.92 -8.37 -2.07
CA TYR A 433 -13.82 -7.40 -2.06
C TYR A 433 -13.07 -7.48 -3.39
N LEU A 434 -12.90 -6.39 -4.11
CA LEU A 434 -12.34 -6.38 -5.47
C LEU A 434 -11.19 -5.37 -5.60
N THR A 435 -9.94 -5.83 -5.68
CA THR A 435 -8.74 -4.99 -5.75
C THR A 435 -8.53 -4.36 -7.12
N TYR A 436 -7.84 -3.21 -7.16
CA TYR A 436 -7.40 -2.54 -8.38
C TYR A 436 -6.14 -1.68 -8.16
N ASP A 437 -5.52 -1.17 -9.23
CA ASP A 437 -4.38 -0.23 -9.19
C ASP A 437 -3.03 -0.82 -8.73
N TYR A 438 -2.48 -1.73 -9.53
CA TYR A 438 -1.36 -2.61 -9.13
C TYR A 438 0.05 -2.11 -9.52
N ASN A 439 0.25 -0.82 -9.73
CA ASN A 439 1.54 -0.30 -10.21
C ASN A 439 2.63 -0.32 -9.12
N TYR A 440 2.25 -0.45 -7.84
CA TYR A 440 3.15 -0.56 -6.69
C TYR A 440 3.29 -1.98 -6.13
N ASP A 441 2.92 -2.98 -6.93
CA ASP A 441 3.09 -4.39 -6.59
C ASP A 441 4.45 -4.92 -7.05
N PHE A 442 4.73 -6.20 -6.78
CA PHE A 442 5.97 -6.88 -7.16
C PHE A 442 7.23 -6.13 -6.67
N GLY A 443 7.32 -5.95 -5.36
CA GLY A 443 8.54 -5.43 -4.74
C GLY A 443 8.85 -3.97 -5.06
N MET A 444 7.83 -3.13 -5.21
CA MET A 444 7.99 -1.67 -5.16
C MET A 444 7.98 -1.24 -3.70
N ILE A 445 9.13 -0.87 -3.15
CA ILE A 445 9.30 -0.58 -1.72
C ILE A 445 9.17 0.92 -1.43
N PHE A 446 8.42 1.23 -0.38
CA PHE A 446 8.30 2.56 0.20
C PHE A 446 9.35 2.80 1.31
N GLY A 447 9.98 3.97 1.30
CA GLY A 447 11.08 4.36 2.21
C GLY A 447 10.73 4.52 3.70
N ASN A 448 11.76 4.43 4.55
CA ASN A 448 11.73 4.60 6.02
C ASN A 448 11.16 5.98 6.43
N PRO A 449 10.38 6.15 7.53
CA PRO A 449 10.47 5.45 8.82
C PRO A 449 9.68 4.12 8.99
N PHE A 450 9.17 3.50 7.92
CA PHE A 450 8.06 2.52 8.01
C PHE A 450 8.40 1.03 7.92
N GLY A 451 9.67 0.61 7.92
CA GLY A 451 10.04 -0.77 8.30
C GLY A 451 9.50 -1.95 7.48
N ILE A 452 9.08 -1.78 6.22
CA ILE A 452 8.70 -2.93 5.39
C ILE A 452 9.95 -3.52 4.74
N HIS A 453 10.39 -4.68 5.23
CA HIS A 453 11.45 -5.53 4.67
C HIS A 453 10.82 -6.77 4.03
N PRO A 454 10.07 -6.62 2.94
CA PRO A 454 9.03 -7.60 2.69
C PRO A 454 9.58 -8.96 2.27
N ILE A 455 10.77 -9.07 1.66
CA ILE A 455 11.33 -10.36 1.20
C ILE A 455 11.32 -11.44 2.30
N HIS A 456 11.69 -11.08 3.53
CA HIS A 456 11.81 -12.01 4.66
C HIS A 456 10.79 -11.69 5.76
N GLN A 457 9.53 -11.52 5.37
CA GLN A 457 8.41 -11.28 6.29
C GLN A 457 7.37 -12.38 6.14
N THR A 458 6.92 -12.90 7.27
CA THR A 458 5.73 -13.74 7.40
C THR A 458 4.46 -12.94 7.07
N PHE A 459 3.36 -13.63 6.76
CA PHE A 459 2.08 -12.94 6.56
C PHE A 459 1.68 -12.11 7.80
N TYR A 460 1.96 -12.63 9.00
CA TYR A 460 1.70 -11.91 10.25
C TYR A 460 2.48 -10.58 10.27
N GLU A 461 3.78 -10.58 10.05
CA GLU A 461 4.59 -9.34 10.07
C GLU A 461 4.20 -8.36 8.97
N TYR A 462 3.78 -8.89 7.83
CA TYR A 462 3.38 -8.11 6.67
C TYR A 462 2.05 -7.36 6.89
N ILE A 463 1.02 -8.04 7.39
CA ILE A 463 -0.33 -7.49 7.40
C ILE A 463 -0.57 -6.53 8.58
N LYS A 464 -1.29 -5.45 8.30
CA LYS A 464 -1.87 -4.57 9.31
C LYS A 464 -2.70 -5.36 10.32
N LYS A 465 -2.55 -5.04 11.61
CA LYS A 465 -3.26 -5.73 12.71
C LYS A 465 -4.67 -5.20 12.90
N LEU A 466 -5.60 -5.72 12.10
CA LEU A 466 -7.03 -5.52 12.29
C LEU A 466 -7.63 -6.78 12.93
N ASN A 467 -8.53 -6.64 13.91
CA ASN A 467 -9.15 -7.82 14.56
C ASN A 467 -9.85 -8.77 13.58
N ILE A 468 -10.24 -8.29 12.38
CA ILE A 468 -10.81 -9.16 11.36
C ILE A 468 -9.82 -10.24 10.92
N PHE A 469 -8.53 -9.93 10.82
CA PHE A 469 -7.51 -10.93 10.48
C PHE A 469 -7.26 -11.91 11.62
N ASP A 470 -7.44 -11.51 12.88
CA ASP A 470 -7.43 -12.46 13.99
C ASP A 470 -8.52 -13.52 13.80
N ASN A 471 -9.74 -13.06 13.49
CA ASN A 471 -10.90 -13.94 13.34
C ASN A 471 -10.86 -14.78 12.05
N LEU A 472 -10.41 -14.20 10.94
CA LEU A 472 -10.39 -14.86 9.63
C LEU A 472 -9.13 -15.72 9.39
N ILE A 473 -8.02 -15.41 10.05
CA ILE A 473 -6.71 -15.99 9.75
C ILE A 473 -6.00 -16.47 11.03
N PHE A 474 -5.71 -15.61 12.00
CA PHE A 474 -4.73 -15.99 13.04
C PHE A 474 -5.27 -16.95 14.11
N ASN A 475 -6.57 -16.93 14.40
CA ASN A 475 -7.18 -17.88 15.32
C ASN A 475 -7.18 -19.32 14.76
N ASP A 476 -7.28 -19.47 13.44
CA ASP A 476 -7.12 -20.74 12.71
C ASP A 476 -6.52 -20.48 11.31
N PRO A 477 -5.18 -20.56 11.16
CA PRO A 477 -4.50 -20.21 9.92
C PRO A 477 -4.69 -21.25 8.81
N THR A 478 -5.24 -22.42 9.12
CA THR A 478 -5.31 -23.58 8.22
C THR A 478 -5.92 -23.23 6.86
N ARG A 479 -7.03 -22.48 6.87
CA ARG A 479 -7.73 -22.11 5.62
C ARG A 479 -6.88 -21.17 4.78
N PHE A 480 -6.33 -20.12 5.39
CA PHE A 480 -5.48 -19.15 4.70
C PHE A 480 -4.19 -19.78 4.17
N GLU A 481 -3.49 -20.58 4.97
CA GLU A 481 -2.26 -21.25 4.55
C GLU A 481 -2.51 -22.21 3.38
N ASN A 482 -3.63 -22.93 3.37
CA ASN A 482 -4.00 -23.77 2.24
C ASN A 482 -4.27 -22.95 0.96
N ILE A 483 -4.92 -21.79 1.09
CA ILE A 483 -5.12 -20.87 -0.04
C ILE A 483 -3.78 -20.31 -0.53
N LEU A 484 -2.93 -19.83 0.38
CA LEU A 484 -1.60 -19.33 0.07
C LEU A 484 -0.76 -20.37 -0.69
N LYS A 485 -0.73 -21.61 -0.20
CA LYS A 485 -0.03 -22.73 -0.86
C LYS A 485 -0.57 -22.96 -2.28
N GLN A 486 -1.89 -22.96 -2.45
CA GLN A 486 -2.51 -23.10 -3.77
C GLN A 486 -2.15 -21.95 -4.72
N VAL A 487 -2.11 -20.70 -4.24
CA VAL A 487 -1.72 -19.55 -5.06
C VAL A 487 -0.26 -19.69 -5.52
N VAL A 488 0.65 -20.07 -4.62
CA VAL A 488 2.06 -20.33 -4.95
C VAL A 488 2.20 -21.47 -5.96
N GLU A 489 1.54 -22.59 -5.75
CA GLU A 489 1.59 -23.76 -6.64
C GLU A 489 1.01 -23.48 -8.02
N LYS A 490 -0.15 -22.82 -8.10
CA LYS A 490 -0.87 -22.60 -9.36
C LYS A 490 -0.30 -21.45 -10.19
N VAL A 491 0.23 -20.42 -9.54
CA VAL A 491 0.65 -19.20 -10.24
C VAL A 491 1.91 -18.55 -9.70
N PHE A 492 2.04 -18.27 -8.39
CA PHE A 492 3.18 -17.50 -7.87
C PHE A 492 4.42 -18.38 -7.65
N ASN A 493 4.96 -18.94 -8.74
CA ASN A 493 6.21 -19.68 -8.74
C ASN A 493 7.04 -19.33 -9.99
N PRO A 494 8.38 -19.38 -9.92
CA PRO A 494 9.24 -19.02 -11.04
C PRO A 494 8.98 -19.83 -12.33
N ALA A 495 8.70 -21.13 -12.21
CA ALA A 495 8.42 -21.99 -13.37
C ALA A 495 7.18 -21.52 -14.17
N THR A 496 6.23 -20.88 -13.48
CA THR A 496 5.00 -20.36 -14.08
C THR A 496 5.13 -18.89 -14.48
N LEU A 497 5.67 -18.03 -13.60
CA LEU A 497 5.75 -16.59 -13.85
C LEU A 497 6.89 -16.19 -14.77
N TYR A 498 8.05 -16.86 -14.78
CA TYR A 498 9.15 -16.41 -15.63
C TYR A 498 8.82 -16.53 -17.12
N PRO A 499 8.26 -17.64 -17.63
CA PRO A 499 7.84 -17.73 -19.02
C PRO A 499 6.80 -16.66 -19.38
N HIS A 500 5.86 -16.36 -18.46
CA HIS A 500 4.83 -15.34 -18.68
C HIS A 500 5.40 -13.92 -18.72
N ILE A 501 6.32 -13.60 -17.80
CA ILE A 501 7.08 -12.33 -17.81
C ILE A 501 7.85 -12.20 -19.13
N ASP A 502 8.52 -13.26 -19.58
CA ASP A 502 9.27 -13.26 -20.84
C ASP A 502 8.36 -13.08 -22.05
N GLU A 503 7.19 -13.72 -22.05
CA GLU A 503 6.16 -13.58 -23.09
C GLU A 503 5.67 -12.13 -23.19
N ILE A 504 5.20 -11.53 -22.09
CA ILE A 504 4.71 -10.15 -22.11
C ILE A 504 5.85 -9.18 -22.46
N LYS A 505 7.04 -9.35 -21.86
CA LYS A 505 8.22 -8.53 -22.16
C LYS A 505 8.56 -8.58 -23.64
N HIS A 506 8.56 -9.77 -24.24
CA HIS A 506 8.79 -9.94 -25.67
C HIS A 506 7.71 -9.26 -26.52
N PHE A 507 6.45 -9.44 -26.15
CA PHE A 507 5.28 -8.90 -26.84
C PHE A 507 5.30 -7.36 -26.90
N ILE A 508 5.59 -6.69 -25.78
CA ILE A 508 5.57 -5.21 -25.73
C ILE A 508 6.90 -4.54 -26.11
N LYS A 509 8.01 -5.28 -26.21
CA LYS A 509 9.36 -4.73 -26.48
C LYS A 509 9.41 -3.77 -27.69
N PRO A 510 8.76 -4.05 -28.84
CA PRO A 510 8.77 -3.12 -29.97
C PRO A 510 8.12 -1.78 -29.62
N ASN A 511 7.01 -1.80 -28.89
CA ASN A 511 6.24 -0.61 -28.51
C ASN A 511 6.97 0.19 -27.42
N ILE A 512 7.56 -0.49 -26.43
CA ILE A 512 8.41 0.16 -25.42
C ILE A 512 9.60 0.85 -26.08
N LYS A 513 10.24 0.23 -27.07
CA LYS A 513 11.34 0.87 -27.79
C LYS A 513 10.89 2.17 -28.47
N LEU A 514 9.69 2.21 -29.04
CA LEU A 514 9.13 3.43 -29.62
C LEU A 514 8.79 4.48 -28.54
N ASP A 515 8.19 4.06 -27.43
CA ASP A 515 7.83 4.94 -26.30
C ASP A 515 9.05 5.56 -25.63
N LYS A 516 10.19 4.84 -25.61
CA LYS A 516 11.47 5.29 -25.06
C LYS A 516 12.43 5.87 -26.13
N THR A 517 11.95 6.19 -27.33
CA THR A 517 12.74 6.87 -28.38
C THR A 517 12.18 8.26 -28.62
N PRO A 518 12.96 9.35 -28.44
CA PRO A 518 12.48 10.68 -28.71
C PRO A 518 12.39 10.95 -30.22
N ASN A 519 11.49 11.85 -30.60
CA ASN A 519 11.43 12.38 -31.97
C ASN A 519 12.64 13.30 -32.27
N ALA A 520 12.67 13.89 -33.49
CA ALA A 520 13.75 14.78 -33.91
C ALA A 520 13.89 16.06 -33.05
N GLN A 521 12.85 16.41 -32.29
CA GLN A 521 12.80 17.54 -31.36
C GLN A 521 13.18 17.15 -29.93
N GLY A 522 13.54 15.88 -29.67
CA GLY A 522 13.88 15.39 -28.35
C GLY A 522 12.68 15.02 -27.47
N GLN A 523 11.47 15.00 -28.02
CA GLN A 523 10.24 14.71 -27.27
C GLN A 523 9.85 13.25 -27.36
N TYR A 524 9.49 12.64 -26.23
CA TYR A 524 9.01 11.26 -26.17
C TYR A 524 7.48 11.20 -26.39
N PRO A 525 6.95 10.10 -26.96
CA PRO A 525 5.52 9.92 -27.16
C PRO A 525 4.69 10.13 -25.87
N GLY A 526 3.64 10.96 -25.98
CA GLY A 526 2.68 11.20 -24.89
C GLY A 526 3.21 11.90 -23.64
N ARG A 527 4.49 12.31 -23.61
CA ARG A 527 5.06 13.05 -22.46
C ARG A 527 4.65 14.51 -22.50
N LEU A 528 3.37 14.76 -22.23
CA LEU A 528 2.77 16.08 -22.30
C LEU A 528 3.21 16.97 -21.13
N ASN A 529 3.55 16.39 -19.97
CA ASN A 529 4.01 17.15 -18.82
C ASN A 529 5.52 17.40 -18.90
N ASN A 530 5.92 18.63 -19.23
CA ASN A 530 7.32 19.03 -19.34
C ASN A 530 8.00 19.23 -17.98
N ASN A 531 7.25 19.16 -16.88
CA ASN A 531 7.77 19.38 -15.54
C ASN A 531 8.21 18.10 -14.83
N SER A 532 7.82 16.93 -15.34
CA SER A 532 8.20 15.66 -14.73
C SER A 532 9.65 15.32 -15.07
N MET A 533 10.38 14.87 -14.05
CA MET A 533 11.73 14.32 -14.20
C MET A 533 11.74 12.79 -14.18
N GLU A 534 10.57 12.16 -14.02
CA GLU A 534 10.43 10.71 -13.92
C GLU A 534 10.47 10.07 -15.31
N PHE A 535 11.54 9.30 -15.56
CA PHE A 535 11.72 8.57 -16.80
C PHE A 535 12.67 7.40 -16.58
N TYR A 536 12.14 6.18 -16.68
CA TYR A 536 12.97 4.99 -16.87
C TYR A 536 13.28 4.79 -18.35
N ASN A 537 14.56 4.68 -18.67
CA ASN A 537 15.06 4.44 -20.01
C ASN A 537 14.92 2.96 -20.42
N PHE A 538 15.27 2.65 -21.67
CA PHE A 538 15.11 1.29 -22.21
C PHE A 538 16.01 0.24 -21.52
N GLU A 539 17.21 0.61 -21.07
CA GLU A 539 18.11 -0.29 -20.35
C GLU A 539 17.59 -0.58 -18.94
N GLU A 540 17.07 0.42 -18.25
CA GLU A 540 16.38 0.27 -16.96
C GLU A 540 15.15 -0.64 -17.07
N TRP A 541 14.30 -0.40 -18.07
CA TRP A 541 13.16 -1.26 -18.38
C TRP A 541 13.57 -2.73 -18.59
N ASP A 542 14.53 -2.98 -19.49
CA ASP A 542 14.96 -4.33 -19.82
C ASP A 542 15.59 -5.04 -18.61
N ALA A 543 16.34 -4.30 -17.78
CA ALA A 543 17.02 -4.83 -16.60
C ALA A 543 16.07 -5.11 -15.41
N ASN A 544 15.08 -4.25 -15.17
CA ASN A 544 14.13 -4.39 -14.06
C ASN A 544 13.04 -5.44 -14.34
N SER A 545 12.70 -5.71 -15.60
CA SER A 545 11.87 -6.89 -15.91
C SER A 545 12.58 -8.21 -15.58
N GLU A 546 13.90 -8.20 -15.42
CA GLU A 546 14.71 -9.35 -15.01
C GLU A 546 14.99 -9.30 -13.50
N PHE A 547 16.27 -9.32 -13.12
CA PHE A 547 16.71 -9.44 -11.74
C PHE A 547 17.29 -8.15 -11.16
N THR A 548 17.41 -7.07 -11.94
CA THR A 548 18.14 -5.87 -11.54
C THR A 548 17.27 -4.92 -10.73
N PRO A 549 17.59 -4.67 -9.45
CA PRO A 549 16.94 -3.64 -8.66
C PRO A 549 17.31 -2.25 -9.18
N LEU A 550 16.36 -1.32 -9.14
CA LEU A 550 16.54 0.08 -9.55
C LEU A 550 16.13 1.04 -8.41
N PRO A 551 16.65 2.28 -8.40
CA PRO A 551 16.01 3.33 -7.61
C PRO A 551 14.57 3.56 -8.11
N SER A 552 13.66 3.84 -7.19
CA SER A 552 12.31 4.28 -7.53
C SER A 552 11.96 5.58 -6.81
N GLU A 553 10.87 6.23 -7.20
CA GLU A 553 10.36 7.43 -6.51
C GLU A 553 10.02 7.14 -5.03
N LEU A 554 9.72 5.89 -4.71
CA LEU A 554 9.29 5.47 -3.37
C LEU A 554 10.43 4.92 -2.50
N LEU A 555 11.41 4.24 -3.10
CA LEU A 555 12.76 3.94 -2.58
C LEU A 555 13.47 2.97 -3.53
N ILE A 556 12.88 1.78 -3.71
CA ILE A 556 13.46 0.64 -4.45
C ILE A 556 12.38 0.05 -5.34
N SER A 557 12.76 -0.27 -6.58
CA SER A 557 12.01 -1.21 -7.42
C SER A 557 12.85 -2.48 -7.58
N TYR A 558 12.45 -3.59 -6.95
CA TYR A 558 13.11 -4.87 -7.20
C TYR A 558 12.91 -5.29 -8.66
N GLY A 559 13.86 -6.05 -9.22
CA GLY A 559 13.63 -6.72 -10.50
C GLY A 559 12.48 -7.73 -10.35
N LEU A 560 11.57 -7.82 -11.32
CA LEU A 560 10.38 -8.67 -11.23
C LEU A 560 10.73 -10.13 -10.95
N LYS A 561 11.68 -10.70 -11.71
CA LYS A 561 12.10 -12.09 -11.52
C LYS A 561 12.86 -12.29 -10.22
N TYR A 562 13.61 -11.28 -9.80
CA TYR A 562 14.29 -11.28 -8.50
C TYR A 562 13.28 -11.33 -7.34
N TRP A 563 12.24 -10.49 -7.39
CA TRP A 563 11.19 -10.46 -6.38
C TRP A 563 10.48 -11.81 -6.27
N VAL A 564 10.03 -12.36 -7.41
CA VAL A 564 9.37 -13.67 -7.47
C VAL A 564 10.25 -14.75 -6.86
N LEU A 565 11.54 -14.81 -7.20
CA LEU A 565 12.47 -15.79 -6.63
C LEU A 565 12.59 -15.65 -5.12
N ALA A 566 12.80 -14.42 -4.65
CA ALA A 566 13.05 -14.14 -3.26
C ALA A 566 11.84 -14.47 -2.39
N ARG A 567 10.65 -14.01 -2.78
CA ARG A 567 9.41 -14.34 -2.08
C ARG A 567 9.10 -15.84 -2.14
N TYR A 568 9.24 -16.46 -3.32
CA TYR A 568 8.98 -17.90 -3.49
C TYR A 568 9.84 -18.73 -2.53
N ARG A 569 11.15 -18.47 -2.49
CA ARG A 569 12.07 -19.17 -1.58
C ARG A 569 11.67 -19.02 -0.12
N PHE A 570 11.39 -17.79 0.31
CA PHE A 570 11.01 -17.52 1.69
C PHE A 570 9.73 -18.27 2.07
N VAL A 571 8.67 -18.16 1.26
CA VAL A 571 7.37 -18.78 1.53
C VAL A 571 7.48 -20.31 1.49
N CYS A 572 8.22 -20.87 0.53
CA CYS A 572 8.47 -22.31 0.46
C CYS A 572 9.15 -22.86 1.72
N GLN A 573 10.15 -22.13 2.22
CA GLN A 573 10.87 -22.51 3.43
C GLN A 573 10.01 -22.35 4.69
N TYR A 574 9.36 -21.19 4.84
CA TYR A 574 8.57 -20.86 6.03
C TYR A 574 7.34 -21.75 6.19
N TYR A 575 6.61 -22.03 5.09
CA TYR A 575 5.38 -22.83 5.11
C TYR A 575 5.61 -24.32 4.80
N HIS A 576 6.87 -24.76 4.78
CA HIS A 576 7.29 -26.15 4.53
C HIS A 576 6.67 -26.76 3.26
N MET A 577 6.73 -26.01 2.15
CA MET A 577 6.16 -26.43 0.88
C MET A 577 7.14 -27.30 0.07
N ASP A 578 6.61 -28.24 -0.71
CA ASP A 578 7.39 -28.96 -1.73
C ASP A 578 7.55 -28.08 -2.98
N CYS A 579 8.69 -27.42 -3.09
CA CYS A 579 8.95 -26.41 -4.10
C CYS A 579 10.04 -26.85 -5.09
N ASP A 580 10.02 -26.26 -6.29
CA ASP A 580 10.91 -26.66 -7.38
C ASP A 580 12.39 -26.52 -6.97
N PRO A 581 13.14 -27.63 -6.92
CA PRO A 581 14.52 -27.64 -6.43
C PRO A 581 15.46 -26.77 -7.28
N VAL A 582 15.15 -26.51 -8.55
CA VAL A 582 15.94 -25.63 -9.42
C VAL A 582 15.95 -24.21 -8.86
N TYR A 583 14.78 -23.71 -8.45
CA TYR A 583 14.66 -22.36 -7.93
C TYR A 583 14.98 -22.26 -6.44
N MET A 584 14.92 -23.37 -5.70
CA MET A 584 15.37 -23.44 -4.31
C MET A 584 16.91 -23.55 -4.17
N ASP A 585 17.63 -23.85 -5.25
CA ASP A 585 19.09 -23.95 -5.25
C ASP A 585 19.75 -22.59 -4.92
N LYS A 586 20.56 -22.56 -3.85
CA LYS A 586 21.34 -21.36 -3.47
C LYS A 586 22.33 -20.95 -4.55
N ASP A 587 22.73 -21.87 -5.43
CA ASP A 587 23.61 -21.61 -6.56
C ASP A 587 22.90 -21.17 -7.84
N PHE A 588 21.56 -21.04 -7.85
CA PHE A 588 20.78 -20.55 -8.98
C PHE A 588 21.38 -19.26 -9.55
N LYS A 589 21.78 -19.30 -10.83
CA LYS A 589 22.48 -18.19 -11.47
C LYS A 589 21.49 -17.24 -12.14
N TYR A 590 21.62 -15.97 -11.82
CA TYR A 590 20.96 -14.86 -12.50
C TYR A 590 21.96 -13.73 -12.74
N SER A 591 21.67 -12.88 -13.72
CA SER A 591 22.51 -11.75 -14.07
C SER A 591 21.90 -10.44 -13.61
N ILE A 592 22.74 -9.55 -13.07
CA ILE A 592 22.39 -8.18 -12.76
C ILE A 592 23.08 -7.24 -13.76
N ASN A 593 22.32 -6.29 -14.31
CA ASN A 593 22.90 -5.25 -15.15
C ASN A 593 23.56 -4.17 -14.26
N LYS A 594 24.89 -4.25 -14.12
CA LYS A 594 25.69 -3.35 -13.29
C LYS A 594 25.70 -1.89 -13.74
N ASN A 595 25.27 -1.57 -14.97
CA ASN A 595 25.23 -0.20 -15.46
C ASN A 595 24.12 0.63 -14.80
N VAL A 596 23.02 -0.02 -14.41
CA VAL A 596 21.80 0.62 -13.90
C VAL A 596 21.41 0.12 -12.50
N GLU A 597 22.13 -0.86 -11.96
CA GLU A 597 21.83 -1.48 -10.66
C GLU A 597 21.84 -0.48 -9.51
N LEU A 598 20.78 -0.50 -8.71
CA LEU A 598 20.83 -0.08 -7.31
C LEU A 598 21.42 -1.21 -6.47
N VAL A 599 22.60 -0.99 -5.90
CA VAL A 599 23.24 -1.97 -5.01
C VAL A 599 22.43 -2.06 -3.72
N LEU A 600 21.80 -3.21 -3.49
CA LEU A 600 21.02 -3.46 -2.29
C LEU A 600 21.95 -3.73 -1.10
N PRO A 601 21.66 -3.15 0.08
CA PRO A 601 22.24 -3.63 1.33
C PRO A 601 21.98 -5.13 1.54
N ASP A 602 22.86 -5.82 2.25
CA ASP A 602 22.74 -7.26 2.49
C ASP A 602 21.35 -7.64 3.06
N PHE A 603 20.82 -6.82 3.97
CA PHE A 603 19.52 -7.07 4.63
C PHE A 603 18.29 -6.98 3.70
N LEU A 604 18.46 -6.43 2.50
CA LEU A 604 17.45 -6.36 1.44
C LEU A 604 17.75 -7.31 0.27
N SER A 605 18.82 -8.10 0.40
CA SER A 605 19.29 -8.98 -0.66
C SER A 605 18.94 -10.45 -0.39
N LEU A 606 18.95 -11.25 -1.46
CA LEU A 606 18.85 -12.72 -1.42
C LEU A 606 20.02 -13.40 -0.70
N ASN A 607 21.08 -12.66 -0.37
CA ASN A 607 22.24 -13.21 0.32
C ASN A 607 21.95 -13.54 1.79
N ILE A 608 20.85 -13.03 2.36
CA ILE A 608 20.35 -13.54 3.62
C ILE A 608 19.71 -14.88 3.36
N THR A 609 20.32 -15.94 3.86
CA THR A 609 19.59 -17.18 4.07
C THR A 609 18.68 -17.00 5.27
N TYR A 610 17.37 -16.91 5.04
CA TYR A 610 16.43 -17.30 6.08
C TYR A 610 16.80 -18.74 6.48
N SER A 611 17.21 -18.94 7.73
CA SER A 611 17.60 -20.25 8.25
C SER A 611 16.50 -20.71 9.20
N PRO A 612 15.50 -21.47 8.71
CA PRO A 612 14.58 -22.17 9.60
C PRO A 612 15.29 -23.31 10.34
N ASP A 613 16.45 -23.74 9.84
CA ASP A 613 17.28 -24.79 10.42
C ASP A 613 18.53 -24.21 11.10
N LEU A 614 18.52 -24.24 12.44
CA LEU A 614 19.68 -24.64 13.24
C LEU A 614 19.68 -26.18 13.38
N ASN A 615 19.40 -26.93 12.31
CA ASN A 615 19.61 -28.38 12.30
C ASN A 615 21.06 -28.70 11.97
N ASN A 616 21.94 -28.36 12.90
CA ASN A 616 23.33 -28.81 12.90
C ASN A 616 23.61 -29.68 14.12
N GLY A 617 22.72 -30.65 14.42
CA GLY A 617 22.94 -31.67 15.46
C GLY A 617 23.24 -31.15 16.88
N GLU A 618 23.14 -29.85 17.12
CA GLU A 618 23.20 -29.20 18.42
C GLU A 618 21.74 -29.00 18.86
N THR A 619 21.42 -29.48 20.06
CA THR A 619 20.12 -29.25 20.72
C THR A 619 19.71 -27.80 20.57
N GLN A 620 18.62 -27.54 19.84
CA GLN A 620 18.06 -26.21 19.61
C GLN A 620 17.82 -25.55 20.96
N LYS A 621 18.63 -24.53 21.29
CA LYS A 621 18.43 -23.69 22.47
C LYS A 621 17.60 -22.47 22.08
N CYS A 622 16.63 -22.12 22.90
CA CYS A 622 15.74 -20.97 22.70
C CYS A 622 15.91 -20.05 23.88
N TRP A 623 15.73 -18.75 23.68
CA TRP A 623 15.90 -17.77 24.76
C TRP A 623 14.99 -18.08 25.96
N SER A 624 13.82 -18.70 25.72
CA SER A 624 12.85 -19.08 26.76
C SER A 624 13.47 -20.01 27.81
N GLU A 625 14.45 -20.84 27.43
CA GLU A 625 15.14 -21.74 28.36
C GLU A 625 15.97 -20.99 29.40
N LEU A 626 16.45 -19.79 29.05
CA LEU A 626 17.20 -18.92 29.96
C LEU A 626 16.33 -18.34 31.08
N ILE A 627 15.01 -18.28 30.86
CA ILE A 627 14.03 -17.79 31.83
C ILE A 627 13.13 -18.90 32.39
N GLY A 628 13.48 -20.17 32.13
CA GLY A 628 12.86 -21.35 32.75
C GLY A 628 11.71 -21.99 31.96
N TYR A 629 11.48 -21.61 30.70
CA TYR A 629 10.48 -22.18 29.81
C TYR A 629 11.13 -23.01 28.70
N LYS A 630 10.46 -24.02 28.15
CA LYS A 630 11.08 -24.88 27.11
C LYS A 630 11.15 -24.19 25.76
N CYS A 631 12.02 -24.67 24.87
CA CYS A 631 11.85 -24.47 23.43
C CYS A 631 10.54 -25.08 22.94
N CYS A 632 9.93 -24.47 21.94
CA CYS A 632 8.86 -25.13 21.20
C CYS A 632 9.40 -26.33 20.44
N ALA A 633 8.62 -27.41 20.42
CA ALA A 633 8.92 -28.54 19.57
C ALA A 633 8.95 -28.07 18.09
N PRO A 634 9.79 -28.65 17.22
CA PRO A 634 9.95 -28.16 15.84
C PRO A 634 8.66 -28.12 15.00
N ASN A 635 7.63 -28.87 15.39
CA ASN A 635 6.30 -28.87 14.79
C ASN A 635 5.36 -27.77 15.32
N VAL A 636 5.71 -27.08 16.40
CA VAL A 636 4.97 -25.96 16.97
C VAL A 636 5.57 -24.66 16.43
N THR A 637 5.08 -24.24 15.26
CA THR A 637 5.57 -23.06 14.53
C THR A 637 4.65 -21.84 14.67
N ALA A 638 3.44 -22.03 15.17
CA ALA A 638 2.47 -20.96 15.39
C ALA A 638 2.89 -20.09 16.59
N ILE A 639 2.98 -18.78 16.35
CA ILE A 639 3.30 -17.77 17.36
C ILE A 639 2.00 -17.34 18.04
N TYR A 640 1.88 -17.60 19.34
CA TYR A 640 0.70 -17.26 20.14
C TYR A 640 0.92 -16.05 21.05
N ALA A 641 2.17 -15.67 21.31
CA ALA A 641 2.53 -14.45 22.01
C ALA A 641 3.95 -13.98 21.62
N SER A 642 4.30 -12.75 21.95
CA SER A 642 5.65 -12.21 21.79
C SER A 642 5.96 -11.20 22.88
N ASP A 643 7.22 -11.12 23.29
CA ASP A 643 7.74 -10.10 24.19
C ASP A 643 9.10 -9.58 23.73
N GLU A 644 9.77 -8.80 24.59
CA GLU A 644 11.09 -8.20 24.32
C GLU A 644 12.21 -9.22 24.07
N TYR A 645 12.01 -10.49 24.43
CA TYR A 645 13.01 -11.54 24.30
C TYR A 645 12.76 -12.46 23.10
N GLY A 646 11.51 -12.54 22.62
CA GLY A 646 11.18 -13.19 21.35
C GLY A 646 9.77 -13.74 21.26
N TYR A 647 9.58 -14.69 20.34
CA TYR A 647 8.29 -15.29 20.03
C TYR A 647 8.01 -16.50 20.94
N TRP A 648 6.75 -16.65 21.29
CA TRP A 648 6.21 -17.74 22.10
C TRP A 648 5.20 -18.57 21.31
N GLY A 649 5.30 -19.89 21.42
CA GLY A 649 4.31 -20.84 20.97
C GLY A 649 3.57 -21.49 22.16
N TYR A 650 2.48 -22.18 21.86
CA TYR A 650 1.74 -22.98 22.84
C TYR A 650 1.64 -24.42 22.34
N ASP A 651 2.22 -25.34 23.10
CA ASP A 651 2.16 -26.76 22.81
C ASP A 651 0.87 -27.34 23.39
N PHE A 652 -0.13 -27.57 22.52
CA PHE A 652 -1.43 -28.13 22.90
C PHE A 652 -1.36 -29.62 23.28
N GLU A 653 -0.33 -30.35 22.89
CA GLU A 653 -0.16 -31.75 23.31
C GLU A 653 0.24 -31.82 24.78
N ASN A 654 1.08 -30.88 25.22
CA ASN A 654 1.62 -30.83 26.58
C ASN A 654 0.99 -29.75 27.48
N ASN A 655 0.07 -28.93 26.94
CA ASN A 655 -0.58 -27.79 27.61
C ASN A 655 0.42 -26.78 28.23
N GLU A 656 1.51 -26.48 27.54
CA GLU A 656 2.57 -25.60 28.06
C GLU A 656 2.98 -24.51 27.06
N TRP A 657 3.40 -23.36 27.60
CA TRP A 657 4.03 -22.28 26.84
C TRP A 657 5.48 -22.63 26.53
N CYS A 658 5.92 -22.32 25.32
CA CYS A 658 7.26 -22.60 24.84
C CYS A 658 7.81 -21.43 24.00
N GLY A 659 9.13 -21.26 23.92
CA GLY A 659 9.76 -20.21 23.12
C GLY A 659 10.13 -20.70 21.71
N ILE A 660 9.82 -19.90 20.70
CA ILE A 660 10.09 -20.17 19.29
C ILE A 660 11.42 -19.55 18.86
N THR A 661 11.75 -18.36 19.37
CA THR A 661 12.97 -17.66 18.95
C THR A 661 14.21 -18.41 19.45
N THR A 662 15.05 -18.84 18.50
CA THR A 662 16.28 -19.57 18.80
C THR A 662 17.38 -18.61 19.25
N TYR A 663 18.26 -19.10 20.13
CA TYR A 663 19.43 -18.35 20.59
C TYR A 663 20.68 -19.21 20.41
N THR A 664 21.69 -18.65 19.74
CA THR A 664 23.03 -19.23 19.67
C THR A 664 23.88 -18.69 20.81
N GLU A 665 24.21 -19.53 21.78
CA GLU A 665 25.35 -19.29 22.67
C GLU A 665 26.62 -19.21 21.81
N LYS A 666 27.29 -18.06 21.80
CA LYS A 666 28.65 -17.99 21.23
C LYS A 666 29.53 -18.90 22.09
N LYS A 667 30.02 -20.00 21.50
CA LYS A 667 31.03 -20.88 22.12
C LYS A 667 32.14 -20.03 22.72
N GLU A 668 32.42 -20.24 24.00
CA GLU A 668 33.64 -19.75 24.64
C GLU A 668 34.82 -20.02 23.71
N LYS A 669 35.44 -18.95 23.20
CA LYS A 669 36.76 -19.08 22.58
C LYS A 669 37.68 -19.62 23.68
N SER A 670 38.26 -20.77 23.39
CA SER A 670 39.28 -21.41 24.21
C SER A 670 40.34 -20.40 24.64
N SER A 671 40.56 -20.31 25.95
CA SER A 671 41.76 -19.86 26.64
C SER A 671 42.95 -19.55 25.71
N ASN A 672 43.25 -18.27 25.51
CA ASN A 672 44.59 -17.65 25.33
C ASN A 672 44.54 -16.35 24.52
N ASP A 673 43.64 -15.41 24.86
CA ASP A 673 43.82 -13.99 24.51
C ASP A 673 43.44 -13.15 25.73
N ASP A 674 44.43 -12.44 26.26
CA ASP A 674 44.44 -11.74 27.55
C ASP A 674 43.77 -10.33 27.47
N ASP A 675 42.67 -10.17 26.73
CA ASP A 675 42.06 -8.84 26.51
C ASP A 675 40.53 -8.74 26.63
N ASP A 676 39.88 -9.69 27.32
CA ASP A 676 38.43 -9.63 27.62
C ASP A 676 38.19 -9.54 29.14
N ASN A 677 38.78 -8.52 29.78
CA ASN A 677 38.62 -8.27 31.21
C ASN A 677 37.25 -7.65 31.49
N CYS A 678 36.26 -8.51 31.70
CA CYS A 678 34.96 -8.13 32.21
C CYS A 678 35.06 -7.65 33.66
N TRP A 679 35.19 -6.34 33.81
CA TRP A 679 35.53 -5.67 35.05
C TRP A 679 34.43 -5.75 36.12
N SER A 680 33.17 -6.00 35.75
CA SER A 680 32.02 -6.06 36.68
C SER A 680 31.99 -7.32 37.55
N GLN A 681 32.66 -8.40 37.13
CA GLN A 681 32.70 -9.66 37.87
C GLN A 681 33.31 -9.50 39.27
N LYS A 682 34.29 -8.59 39.42
CA LYS A 682 34.91 -8.29 40.74
C LYS A 682 33.91 -7.66 41.73
N TYR A 683 32.79 -7.15 41.23
CA TYR A 683 31.70 -6.57 42.03
C TYR A 683 30.49 -7.50 42.17
N GLY A 684 30.59 -8.74 41.67
CA GLY A 684 29.52 -9.74 41.75
C GLY A 684 28.45 -9.64 40.65
N TYR A 685 28.72 -8.88 39.58
CA TYR A 685 27.81 -8.72 38.45
C TYR A 685 28.37 -9.40 37.19
N PRO A 686 27.52 -10.03 36.35
CA PRO A 686 27.96 -10.68 35.11
C PRO A 686 28.42 -9.67 34.06
N CYS A 687 28.96 -10.19 32.96
CA CYS A 687 29.29 -9.40 31.77
C CYS A 687 28.07 -9.24 30.90
N CYS A 688 27.89 -8.07 30.31
CA CYS A 688 26.85 -7.89 29.30
C CYS A 688 27.23 -8.69 28.06
N GLN A 689 26.22 -9.33 27.47
CA GLN A 689 26.35 -10.05 26.21
C GLN A 689 26.17 -9.09 25.02
N THR A 690 25.58 -7.92 25.26
CA THR A 690 25.50 -6.83 24.30
C THR A 690 26.41 -5.65 24.71
N CYS A 691 26.62 -4.73 23.77
CA CYS A 691 27.37 -3.49 23.99
C CYS A 691 26.46 -2.29 24.32
N ILE A 692 25.23 -2.53 24.77
CA ILE A 692 24.24 -1.47 25.02
C ILE A 692 24.43 -0.91 26.43
N VAL A 693 24.89 0.34 26.51
CA VAL A 693 25.14 1.03 27.78
C VAL A 693 23.85 1.67 28.30
N TYR A 694 23.41 1.23 29.48
CA TYR A 694 22.26 1.78 30.21
C TYR A 694 22.68 2.83 31.25
N HIS A 695 23.86 2.67 31.83
CA HIS A 695 24.35 3.55 32.88
C HIS A 695 25.88 3.60 32.89
N ASN A 696 26.48 4.73 33.29
CA ASN A 696 27.92 4.89 33.43
C ASN A 696 28.23 5.43 34.82
N ASP A 697 29.21 4.84 35.51
CA ASP A 697 29.74 5.34 36.78
C ASP A 697 31.28 5.36 36.78
N ASN A 698 31.88 5.47 37.96
CA ASN A 698 33.33 5.58 38.12
C ASN A 698 34.04 4.22 37.94
N GLU A 699 33.26 3.13 37.92
CA GLU A 699 33.70 1.76 37.85
C GLU A 699 33.67 1.25 36.41
N GLY A 700 32.70 1.71 35.59
CA GLY A 700 32.65 1.52 34.15
C GLY A 700 31.26 1.69 33.54
N SER A 701 31.09 1.19 32.31
CA SER A 701 29.82 1.20 31.59
C SER A 701 28.98 -0.03 31.94
N TRP A 702 27.76 0.18 32.39
CA TRP A 702 26.82 -0.87 32.78
C TRP A 702 25.71 -1.04 31.75
N GLY A 703 25.33 -2.29 31.50
CA GLY A 703 24.12 -2.67 30.78
C GLY A 703 23.09 -3.28 31.73
N TYR A 704 21.84 -3.39 31.26
CA TYR A 704 20.77 -4.07 31.98
C TYR A 704 20.17 -5.14 31.05
N GLU A 705 20.48 -6.40 31.32
CA GLU A 705 20.11 -7.56 30.50
C GLU A 705 19.64 -8.69 31.43
N TYR A 706 18.67 -9.49 30.99
CA TYR A 706 18.17 -10.66 31.75
C TYR A 706 17.74 -10.33 33.20
N ASN A 707 17.06 -9.20 33.40
CA ASN A 707 16.62 -8.71 34.73
C ASN A 707 17.74 -8.50 35.76
N GLY A 708 18.97 -8.23 35.29
CA GLY A 708 20.11 -7.93 36.14
C GLY A 708 21.03 -6.88 35.55
N TRP A 709 21.76 -6.20 36.43
CA TRP A 709 22.85 -5.34 36.01
C TRP A 709 24.05 -6.16 35.55
N CYS A 710 24.68 -5.75 34.46
CA CYS A 710 25.88 -6.36 33.92
C CYS A 710 26.91 -5.28 33.54
N GLY A 711 28.20 -5.63 33.53
CA GLY A 711 29.25 -4.73 33.07
C GLY A 711 29.50 -4.88 31.58
N ILE A 712 29.55 -3.76 30.87
CA ILE A 712 29.84 -3.69 29.44
C ILE A 712 31.31 -4.07 29.22
N PRO A 713 31.59 -5.07 28.38
CA PRO A 713 32.96 -5.49 28.07
C PRO A 713 33.82 -4.38 27.46
N THR A 714 35.12 -4.43 27.69
CA THR A 714 36.08 -3.41 27.20
C THR A 714 36.16 -3.34 25.67
N HIS A 715 35.94 -4.45 24.96
CA HIS A 715 35.92 -4.50 23.50
C HIS A 715 34.76 -3.71 22.88
N CYS A 716 33.70 -3.41 23.64
CA CYS A 716 32.59 -2.59 23.17
C CYS A 716 32.96 -1.12 22.93
N ASN A 717 34.14 -0.68 23.40
CA ASN A 717 34.64 0.68 23.22
C ASN A 717 35.55 0.86 21.98
N GLU A 718 35.80 -0.17 21.17
CA GLU A 718 36.77 -0.08 20.06
C GLU A 718 36.23 0.45 18.72
N ASN A 719 34.94 0.78 18.60
CA ASN A 719 34.35 1.28 17.34
C ASN A 719 34.00 2.79 17.35
N ASN A 720 34.97 3.64 17.73
CA ASN A 720 34.90 5.09 17.50
C ASN A 720 36.24 5.64 16.99
N ASN A 721 36.66 5.17 15.81
CA ASN A 721 37.62 5.88 14.94
C ASN A 721 37.22 5.72 13.47
#